data_AF-A0A1F6R4Y6-F1
#
_entry.id   AF-A0A1F6R4Y6-F1
#
_cell.length_a   1.000
_cell.length_b   1.000
_cell.length_c   1.000
_cell.angle_alpha   90.00
_cell.angle_beta   90.00
_cell.angle_gamma   90.00
#
_symmetry.space_group_name_H-M   'P 1'
#
loop_
_entity.id
_entity.type
_entity.pdbx_description
1 polymer ?
#
loop_
_entity_poly.entity_id
_entity_poly.type
_entity_poly.pdbx_seq_one_letter_code
_entity_poly.pdbx_strand_id
1 'polypeptide(L)'
;MTPVGTFNGDRDRRGNIKVKPVDGGRTVVLRDTGDYKIRPGQKVEYQVTGRGDYVDFGVIPNLRPTTQRIIPPADNSPIGQLEQELAKRGNSPFLVDRLVATVTDYARATYPDFSGIGVERERYFDTIHVYVQCGDKKRELFKSHRGSKGLGLLSPEYEFEIPGRLERASMLKVMSGGLDITQIIGAFTQFPYDRAGEIARFGGDFGGKGRGILKLRENSRALQYIIPATLLVGADFDDIQTLVGESRKLRFPVVVRSSSLIEGGKGLSGSGLFESVFIGEPDELAEAFESVRDSVHSASVVAYMRKHELKPEDVRMGVVVQEVVGQDYLGSQPQFRDYPKTPFVSGIIKSRMEYESDKAQVFGAFGLGTRIMANREAVSSKKIPLEPGRYTIVDLEKFENKQPQDKMDVVAASGKVREGQVPRDYVSYNPLDFVPLARLVWIANQLERLQGAPVIMEYVLTSVNDYRPILALVQLEVIRAERDLTPLRMGQPSYDDIIAQSRNTMGHGEARVGNIVHFPKLVGIDERDLVRMHEKLADLNVSLPPGYCLIYTDKIGSRANNASMQLVDYSTIHNAGVLVEAVPSNEATNCSHLGRVLDEQNLLYLSDPTDRLQTLMRMFPNPQPFSFGDHQVYVFDTGGSVFAQVDSTIKPTGYALVYRQH
;
A
#
# COMPACT_ATOMS: atom_id res chain seq x y z
N MET A 1 33.43 -21.52 29.06
CA MET A 1 34.52 -20.82 28.35
C MET A 1 35.80 -21.12 29.09
N THR A 2 36.84 -21.61 28.42
CA THR A 2 38.15 -21.85 29.04
C THR A 2 39.19 -21.17 28.16
N PRO A 3 39.93 -20.16 28.64
CA PRO A 3 40.99 -19.52 27.86
C PRO A 3 42.14 -20.50 27.65
N VAL A 4 42.58 -20.69 26.41
CA VAL A 4 43.71 -21.57 26.08
C VAL A 4 44.91 -20.71 25.66
N GLY A 5 45.75 -20.35 26.64
CA GLY A 5 47.17 -20.05 26.47
C GLY A 5 47.60 -18.84 25.63
N THR A 6 48.91 -18.57 25.67
CA THR A 6 49.61 -17.57 24.83
C THR A 6 50.58 -18.31 23.91
N PHE A 7 50.80 -17.78 22.70
CA PHE A 7 51.68 -18.42 21.71
C PHE A 7 52.68 -17.41 21.10
N ASN A 8 53.86 -17.90 20.73
CA ASN A 8 54.85 -17.20 19.88
C ASN A 8 55.09 -18.06 18.63
N GLY A 9 55.11 -17.46 17.44
CA GLY A 9 55.33 -18.20 16.19
C GLY A 9 55.98 -17.35 15.09
N ASP A 10 56.89 -17.98 14.35
CA ASP A 10 57.53 -17.42 13.15
C ASP A 10 56.68 -17.68 11.90
N ARG A 11 56.69 -16.74 10.95
CA ARG A 11 56.03 -16.91 9.65
C ARG A 11 56.88 -17.75 8.70
N ASP A 12 56.26 -18.68 8.00
CA ASP A 12 56.91 -19.37 6.89
C ASP A 12 56.95 -18.49 5.61
N ARG A 13 57.66 -18.97 4.58
CA ARG A 13 57.81 -18.25 3.29
C ARG A 13 56.50 -18.02 2.54
N ARG A 14 55.39 -18.62 2.97
CA ARG A 14 54.05 -18.43 2.40
C ARG A 14 53.15 -17.55 3.28
N GLY A 15 53.70 -16.98 4.36
CA GLY A 15 52.98 -16.09 5.27
C GLY A 15 52.19 -16.82 6.37
N ASN A 16 52.23 -18.15 6.43
CA ASN A 16 51.52 -18.91 7.46
C ASN A 16 52.28 -18.82 8.78
N ILE A 17 51.56 -18.73 9.89
CA ILE A 17 52.16 -18.72 11.22
C ILE A 17 52.18 -20.17 11.72
N LYS A 18 53.38 -20.71 11.98
CA LYS A 18 53.52 -22.01 12.64
C LYS A 18 53.45 -21.79 14.15
N VAL A 19 52.46 -22.40 14.78
CA VAL A 19 52.25 -22.25 16.22
C VAL A 19 52.49 -23.58 16.91
N LYS A 20 53.45 -23.59 17.85
CA LYS A 20 53.65 -24.72 18.78
C LYS A 20 52.90 -24.44 20.07
N PRO A 21 52.02 -25.35 20.52
CA PRO A 21 51.46 -25.26 21.86
C PRO A 21 52.56 -25.35 22.92
N VAL A 22 52.42 -24.53 23.96
CA VAL A 22 53.35 -24.51 25.11
C VAL A 22 53.38 -25.86 25.82
N ASP A 23 52.30 -26.65 25.70
CA ASP A 23 52.09 -27.91 26.43
C ASP A 23 52.50 -29.16 25.62
N GLY A 24 53.30 -29.01 24.55
CA GLY A 24 53.88 -30.15 23.81
C GLY A 24 52.94 -30.85 22.80
N GLY A 25 51.79 -30.24 22.48
CA GLY A 25 50.85 -30.75 21.47
C GLY A 25 51.33 -30.64 20.01
N ARG A 26 50.58 -31.26 19.08
CA ARG A 26 50.88 -31.22 17.63
C ARG A 26 50.94 -29.77 17.13
N THR A 27 51.93 -29.49 16.28
CA THR A 27 52.08 -28.19 15.60
C THR A 27 50.93 -28.01 14.60
N VAL A 28 50.19 -26.91 14.72
CA VAL A 28 49.10 -26.58 13.79
C VAL A 28 49.58 -25.45 12.87
N VAL A 29 49.25 -25.53 11.58
CA VAL A 29 49.56 -24.50 10.59
C VAL A 29 48.33 -23.62 10.43
N LEU A 30 48.44 -22.35 10.82
CA LEU A 30 47.33 -21.40 10.70
C LEU A 30 47.37 -20.75 9.30
N ARG A 31 46.28 -20.86 8.53
CA ARG A 31 46.10 -20.15 7.26
C ARG A 31 45.52 -18.77 7.52
N ASP A 32 46.17 -17.73 7.01
CA ASP A 32 45.71 -16.35 7.08
C ASP A 32 44.60 -16.13 6.03
N THR A 33 43.36 -15.83 6.45
CA THR A 33 42.19 -15.64 5.57
C THR A 33 41.69 -14.20 5.49
N GLY A 34 42.42 -13.22 6.06
CA GLY A 34 41.98 -11.81 6.00
C GLY A 34 43.07 -10.76 6.31
N ASP A 35 42.78 -9.50 5.95
CA ASP A 35 43.71 -8.35 5.88
C ASP A 35 44.25 -7.80 7.23
N TYR A 36 44.37 -8.62 8.29
CA TYR A 36 44.79 -8.14 9.61
C TYR A 36 46.29 -8.38 9.89
N LYS A 37 47.05 -7.29 10.06
CA LYS A 37 48.46 -7.35 10.51
C LYS A 37 48.54 -7.49 12.05
N ILE A 38 48.75 -8.71 12.55
CA ILE A 38 49.09 -8.96 13.96
C ILE A 38 50.55 -8.56 14.22
N ARG A 39 50.79 -7.69 15.21
CA ARG A 39 52.16 -7.26 15.56
C ARG A 39 52.86 -8.28 16.48
N PRO A 40 54.19 -8.41 16.43
CA PRO A 40 54.95 -9.20 17.39
C PRO A 40 54.61 -8.80 18.84
N GLY A 41 54.22 -9.78 19.68
CA GLY A 41 53.86 -9.58 21.09
C GLY A 41 52.40 -9.19 21.37
N GLN A 42 51.56 -9.03 20.33
CA GLN A 42 50.14 -8.71 20.51
C GLN A 42 49.34 -9.95 20.94
N LYS A 43 48.64 -9.86 22.09
CA LYS A 43 47.72 -10.91 22.56
C LYS A 43 46.40 -10.82 21.80
N VAL A 44 45.91 -11.95 21.28
CA VAL A 44 44.63 -12.06 20.56
C VAL A 44 43.88 -13.27 21.09
N GLU A 45 42.61 -13.09 21.45
CA GLU A 45 41.69 -14.19 21.78
C GLU A 45 40.92 -14.61 20.53
N TYR A 46 40.73 -15.91 20.33
CA TYR A 46 40.06 -16.46 19.15
C TYR A 46 39.15 -17.64 19.52
N GLN A 47 38.19 -17.93 18.64
CA GLN A 47 37.29 -19.07 18.75
C GLN A 47 37.67 -20.12 17.69
N VAL A 48 37.72 -21.40 18.10
CA VAL A 48 38.06 -22.53 17.23
C VAL A 48 36.79 -23.25 16.81
N THR A 49 36.55 -23.40 15.50
CA THR A 49 35.48 -24.24 14.96
C THR A 49 36.01 -25.11 13.82
N GLY A 50 35.93 -26.44 13.97
CA GLY A 50 36.27 -27.42 12.91
C GLY A 50 36.80 -28.78 13.44
N ARG A 51 36.74 -29.83 12.60
CA ARG A 51 37.44 -31.12 12.80
C ARG A 51 38.32 -31.39 11.57
N GLY A 52 39.63 -31.54 11.76
CA GLY A 52 40.63 -31.86 10.72
C GLY A 52 41.98 -31.19 10.99
N ASP A 53 42.97 -31.41 10.10
CA ASP A 53 44.33 -30.83 10.19
C ASP A 53 44.38 -29.30 9.91
N TYR A 54 43.23 -28.67 9.68
CA TYR A 54 43.07 -27.24 9.45
C TYR A 54 41.95 -26.69 10.33
N VAL A 55 42.18 -25.51 10.91
CA VAL A 55 41.23 -24.81 11.78
C VAL A 55 41.05 -23.40 11.23
N ASP A 56 39.81 -22.94 11.09
CA ASP A 56 39.47 -21.57 10.74
C ASP A 56 39.29 -20.72 12.01
N PHE A 57 39.71 -19.45 11.98
CA PHE A 57 39.60 -18.52 13.12
C PHE A 57 38.92 -17.21 12.72
N GLY A 58 38.08 -16.67 13.62
CA GLY A 58 37.61 -15.28 13.60
C GLY A 58 38.18 -14.51 14.79
N VAL A 59 38.67 -13.28 14.55
CA VAL A 59 39.19 -12.38 15.60
C VAL A 59 38.02 -11.63 16.25
N ILE A 60 37.91 -11.68 17.58
CA ILE A 60 36.92 -10.88 18.34
C ILE A 60 37.65 -9.67 18.96
N PRO A 61 37.36 -8.42 18.54
CA PRO A 61 37.96 -7.25 19.17
C PRO A 61 37.27 -6.95 20.51
N ASN A 62 37.96 -7.17 21.62
CA ASN A 62 37.54 -6.64 22.92
C ASN A 62 38.02 -5.18 23.06
N LEU A 63 37.15 -4.21 22.82
CA LEU A 63 37.40 -2.80 23.14
C LEU A 63 36.30 -2.30 24.09
N ARG A 64 36.70 -1.86 25.30
CA ARG A 64 35.82 -1.06 26.16
C ARG A 64 35.85 0.39 25.64
N PRO A 65 34.69 1.06 25.48
CA PRO A 65 34.68 2.46 25.09
C PRO A 65 35.19 3.32 26.25
N THR A 66 36.25 4.10 26.01
CA THR A 66 36.63 5.22 26.88
C THR A 66 35.77 6.43 26.53
N THR A 67 34.71 6.66 27.30
CA THR A 67 33.93 7.91 27.26
C THR A 67 34.70 8.99 28.03
N GLN A 68 35.12 10.05 27.36
CA GLN A 68 35.69 11.22 28.02
C GLN A 68 34.55 12.21 28.29
N ARG A 69 34.21 12.42 29.56
CA ARG A 69 33.25 13.46 29.98
C ARG A 69 33.97 14.81 29.84
N ILE A 70 33.68 15.54 28.77
CA ILE A 70 34.14 16.92 28.62
C ILE A 70 33.36 17.75 29.64
N ILE A 71 34.06 18.44 30.55
CA ILE A 71 33.47 19.50 31.39
C ILE A 71 33.87 20.83 30.75
N PRO A 72 32.93 21.61 30.17
CA PRO A 72 33.21 22.96 29.71
C PRO A 72 32.32 24.03 30.39
N PRO A 73 32.69 25.32 30.27
CA PRO A 73 32.20 26.43 31.08
C PRO A 73 30.79 26.94 30.71
N ALA A 74 30.33 27.92 31.48
CA ALA A 74 28.95 28.29 31.83
C ALA A 74 27.95 28.70 30.73
N ASP A 75 28.31 28.67 29.45
CA ASP A 75 27.39 29.13 28.39
C ASP A 75 27.45 28.16 27.20
N ASN A 76 26.63 27.10 27.24
CA ASN A 76 26.50 26.13 26.15
C ASN A 76 25.20 25.33 26.29
N SER A 77 24.17 25.72 25.53
CA SER A 77 23.07 24.79 25.26
C SER A 77 23.60 23.64 24.37
N PRO A 78 23.09 22.41 24.51
CA PRO A 78 23.40 21.30 23.59
C PRO A 78 23.16 21.65 22.10
N ILE A 79 22.25 22.60 21.86
CA ILE A 79 21.93 23.19 20.57
C ILE A 79 23.12 23.99 20.02
N GLY A 80 23.71 24.88 20.82
CA GLY A 80 24.89 25.67 20.43
C GLY A 80 26.12 24.81 20.11
N GLN A 81 26.24 23.63 20.72
CA GLN A 81 27.31 22.67 20.40
C GLN A 81 27.10 21.98 19.04
N LEU A 82 25.85 21.64 18.70
CA LEU A 82 25.50 21.09 17.40
C LEU A 82 25.68 22.14 16.29
N GLU A 83 25.27 23.39 16.54
CA GLU A 83 25.52 24.56 15.68
C GLU A 83 27.00 24.75 15.39
N GLN A 84 27.85 24.78 16.41
CA GLN A 84 29.29 24.93 16.22
C GLN A 84 29.94 23.75 15.48
N GLU A 85 29.54 22.51 15.75
CA GLU A 85 30.14 21.34 15.10
C GLU A 85 29.70 21.18 13.63
N LEU A 86 28.47 21.55 13.29
CA LEU A 86 27.99 21.55 11.91
C LEU A 86 28.53 22.75 11.12
N ALA A 87 28.66 23.93 11.74
CA ALA A 87 29.26 25.11 11.12
C ALA A 87 30.75 24.93 10.78
N LYS A 88 31.52 24.25 11.66
CA LYS A 88 32.93 23.88 11.39
C LYS A 88 33.12 22.99 10.15
N ARG A 89 32.04 22.38 9.64
CA ARG A 89 32.05 21.48 8.48
C ARG A 89 31.55 22.14 7.20
N GLY A 90 31.38 23.46 7.20
CA GLY A 90 30.94 24.22 6.02
C GLY A 90 29.42 24.24 5.80
N ASN A 91 28.63 23.73 6.75
CA ASN A 91 27.18 23.84 6.70
C ASN A 91 26.75 25.24 7.14
N SER A 92 25.80 25.84 6.40
CA SER A 92 25.29 27.17 6.72
C SER A 92 24.66 27.19 8.13
N PRO A 93 24.97 28.19 8.99
CA PRO A 93 24.36 28.34 10.33
C PRO A 93 22.83 28.23 10.31
N PHE A 94 22.19 28.81 9.29
CA PHE A 94 20.74 28.71 9.06
C PHE A 94 20.21 27.27 8.93
N LEU A 95 21.01 26.36 8.39
CA LEU A 95 20.64 24.96 8.21
C LEU A 95 20.69 24.19 9.53
N VAL A 96 21.59 24.59 10.42
CA VAL A 96 21.73 23.94 11.72
C VAL A 96 20.56 24.30 12.63
N ASP A 97 20.22 25.58 12.69
CA ASP A 97 19.08 26.08 13.46
C ASP A 97 17.77 25.38 13.05
N ARG A 98 17.59 25.14 11.75
CA ARG A 98 16.40 24.45 11.21
C ARG A 98 16.34 22.95 11.49
N LEU A 99 17.47 22.25 11.37
CA LEU A 99 17.56 20.83 11.71
C LEU A 99 17.27 20.63 13.20
N VAL A 100 17.85 21.48 14.05
CA VAL A 100 17.62 21.48 15.49
C VAL A 100 16.15 21.73 15.80
N ALA A 101 15.52 22.75 15.20
CA ALA A 101 14.11 23.05 15.41
C ALA A 101 13.20 21.88 15.02
N THR A 102 13.44 21.29 13.85
CA THR A 102 12.71 20.12 13.34
C THR A 102 12.78 18.94 14.30
N VAL A 103 14.00 18.57 14.70
CA VAL A 103 14.23 17.42 15.57
C VAL A 103 13.63 17.69 16.95
N THR A 104 13.64 18.95 17.40
CA THR A 104 13.04 19.38 18.67
C THR A 104 11.53 19.22 18.64
N ASP A 105 10.87 19.67 17.56
CA ASP A 105 9.42 19.58 17.42
C ASP A 105 8.94 18.13 17.30
N TYR A 106 9.64 17.31 16.51
CA TYR A 106 9.38 15.87 16.43
C TYR A 106 9.54 15.20 17.79
N ALA A 107 10.62 15.51 18.51
CA ALA A 107 10.90 14.92 19.81
C ALA A 107 9.88 15.34 20.87
N ARG A 108 9.42 16.60 20.88
CA ARG A 108 8.32 17.08 21.75
C ARG A 108 6.99 16.38 21.45
N ALA A 109 6.68 16.15 20.19
CA ALA A 109 5.44 15.48 19.79
C ALA A 109 5.47 13.97 20.11
N THR A 110 6.66 13.36 20.10
CA THR A 110 6.82 11.90 20.23
C THR A 110 7.12 11.46 21.66
N TYR A 111 7.82 12.29 22.45
CA TYR A 111 8.28 11.94 23.80
C TYR A 111 7.70 12.93 24.83
N PRO A 112 6.71 12.51 25.64
CA PRO A 112 6.06 13.38 26.64
C PRO A 112 7.01 13.95 27.70
N ASP A 113 8.15 13.28 27.92
CA ASP A 113 9.21 13.63 28.87
C ASP A 113 10.44 14.27 28.20
N PHE A 114 10.29 14.79 26.97
CA PHE A 114 11.33 15.50 26.23
C PHE A 114 11.94 16.63 27.07
N SER A 115 13.24 16.55 27.33
CA SER A 115 14.00 17.57 28.07
C SER A 115 15.13 18.20 27.26
N GLY A 116 15.45 17.66 26.08
CA GLY A 116 16.41 18.26 25.17
C GLY A 116 16.90 17.32 24.08
N ILE A 117 17.81 17.83 23.25
CA ILE A 117 18.55 17.05 22.26
C ILE A 117 20.01 17.01 22.70
N GLY A 118 20.61 15.83 22.70
CA GLY A 118 22.04 15.64 22.94
C GLY A 118 22.74 15.24 21.65
N VAL A 119 24.00 15.63 21.51
CA VAL A 119 24.85 15.19 20.40
C VAL A 119 26.12 14.64 20.99
N GLU A 120 26.43 13.38 20.68
CA GLU A 120 27.67 12.75 21.10
C GLU A 120 28.52 12.39 19.89
N ARG A 121 29.83 12.58 20.02
CA ARG A 121 30.78 12.23 18.97
C ARG A 121 31.60 11.04 19.41
N GLU A 122 31.50 9.95 18.65
CA GLU A 122 32.39 8.80 18.82
C GLU A 122 33.68 9.05 18.05
N ARG A 123 34.75 9.45 18.76
CA ARG A 123 36.03 9.84 18.13
C ARG A 123 36.64 8.74 17.25
N TYR A 124 36.39 7.48 17.55
CA TYR A 124 37.08 6.37 16.89
C TYR A 124 36.58 6.12 15.46
N PHE A 125 35.29 6.38 15.20
CA PHE A 125 34.65 6.17 13.90
C PHE A 125 34.28 7.49 13.19
N ASP A 126 34.58 8.64 13.82
CA ASP A 126 34.12 9.96 13.40
C ASP A 126 32.58 10.00 13.20
N THR A 127 31.89 9.31 14.11
CA THR A 127 30.44 9.14 14.11
C THR A 127 29.79 10.19 15.00
N ILE A 128 28.74 10.82 14.49
CA ILE A 128 27.87 11.73 15.23
C ILE A 128 26.61 10.94 15.60
N HIS A 129 26.31 10.90 16.88
CA HIS A 129 25.06 10.41 17.39
C HIS A 129 24.21 11.60 17.85
N VAL A 130 22.96 11.66 17.41
CA VAL A 130 21.98 12.61 17.93
C VAL A 130 20.99 11.83 18.76
N TYR A 131 20.75 12.28 19.99
CA TYR A 131 19.84 11.67 20.94
C TYR A 131 18.76 12.65 21.34
N VAL A 132 17.56 12.14 21.63
CA VAL A 132 16.60 12.82 22.48
C VAL A 132 16.89 12.50 23.94
N GLN A 133 16.97 13.53 24.77
CA GLN A 133 16.92 13.40 26.22
C GLN A 133 15.45 13.38 26.68
N CYS A 134 15.06 12.30 27.35
CA CYS A 134 13.71 12.06 27.88
C CYS A 134 13.85 11.75 29.39
N GLY A 135 13.74 12.78 30.23
CA GLY A 135 14.16 12.68 31.64
C GLY A 135 15.64 12.24 31.76
N ASP A 136 15.91 11.18 32.51
CA ASP A 136 17.26 10.59 32.68
C ASP A 136 17.68 9.66 31.53
N LYS A 137 16.78 9.38 30.58
CA LYS A 137 17.03 8.43 29.48
C LYS A 137 17.48 9.16 28.22
N LYS A 138 18.51 8.63 27.57
CA LYS A 138 18.91 9.00 26.21
C LYS A 138 18.31 8.03 25.21
N ARG A 139 17.73 8.54 24.14
CA ARG A 139 17.20 7.75 23.01
C ARG A 139 17.85 8.22 21.73
N GLU A 140 18.53 7.32 21.02
CA GLU A 140 19.23 7.66 19.78
C GLU A 140 18.21 7.90 18.67
N LEU A 141 18.30 9.07 18.02
CA LEU A 141 17.53 9.42 16.84
C LEU A 141 18.25 9.04 15.56
N PHE A 142 19.55 9.32 15.50
CA PHE A 142 20.35 9.16 14.29
C PHE A 142 21.82 8.90 14.65
N LYS A 143 22.48 8.06 13.84
CA LYS A 143 23.93 7.80 13.86
C LYS A 143 24.56 8.04 12.48
N SER A 144 25.68 8.78 12.38
CA SER A 144 26.44 8.92 11.12
C SER A 144 27.65 8.00 11.08
N HIS A 145 27.94 7.38 9.95
CA HIS A 145 29.17 6.61 9.71
C HIS A 145 29.98 7.26 8.58
N ARG A 146 31.31 7.19 8.66
CA ARG A 146 32.20 7.62 7.58
C ARG A 146 32.49 6.44 6.64
N GLY A 147 32.26 6.61 5.34
CA GLY A 147 32.12 5.53 4.35
C GLY A 147 33.23 4.46 4.31
N SER A 148 32.80 3.21 4.11
CA SER A 148 33.66 2.07 3.74
C SER A 148 33.79 2.00 2.20
N LYS A 149 35.03 1.84 1.70
CA LYS A 149 35.39 1.98 0.28
C LYS A 149 34.88 0.82 -0.59
N GLY A 150 34.28 1.14 -1.74
CA GLY A 150 34.10 0.22 -2.87
C GLY A 150 33.76 0.96 -4.18
N LEU A 151 34.75 1.10 -5.07
CA LEU A 151 34.72 1.55 -6.48
C LEU A 151 34.36 3.03 -6.80
N GLY A 152 35.43 3.82 -7.03
CA GLY A 152 35.55 4.72 -8.20
C GLY A 152 34.89 6.10 -8.19
N LEU A 153 35.70 7.12 -7.84
CA LEU A 153 35.59 8.56 -8.14
C LEU A 153 34.55 9.43 -7.39
N LEU A 154 35.10 10.47 -6.73
CA LEU A 154 34.55 11.67 -6.07
C LEU A 154 34.10 11.58 -4.60
N SER A 155 34.77 12.40 -3.76
CA SER A 155 34.39 12.96 -2.44
C SER A 155 34.16 12.02 -1.22
N PRO A 156 34.59 12.38 0.01
CA PRO A 156 34.32 11.58 1.22
C PRO A 156 32.90 11.85 1.75
N GLU A 157 31.96 10.96 1.45
CA GLU A 157 30.57 11.04 1.92
C GLU A 157 30.31 10.22 3.19
N TYR A 158 29.35 10.67 4.01
CA TYR A 158 28.93 10.03 5.26
C TYR A 158 27.60 9.29 5.05
N GLU A 159 27.48 8.08 5.60
CA GLU A 159 26.25 7.29 5.63
C GLU A 159 25.46 7.58 6.92
N PHE A 160 24.14 7.63 6.88
CA PHE A 160 23.28 7.90 8.03
C PHE A 160 22.44 6.66 8.32
N GLU A 161 22.54 6.10 9.53
CA GLU A 161 21.74 4.96 9.98
C GLU A 161 20.64 5.48 10.92
N ILE A 162 19.37 5.26 10.54
CA ILE A 162 18.19 5.51 11.38
C ILE A 162 17.83 4.17 12.02
N PRO A 163 17.58 4.10 13.34
CA PRO A 163 17.12 2.86 13.98
C PRO A 163 15.76 2.42 13.41
N GLY A 164 15.80 1.41 12.53
CA GLY A 164 14.68 0.89 11.74
C GLY A 164 15.15 0.63 10.31
N ARG A 165 15.26 -0.64 9.91
CA ARG A 165 15.88 -1.08 8.64
C ARG A 165 15.22 -0.41 7.43
N LEU A 166 15.86 0.63 6.90
CA LEU A 166 15.69 1.13 5.53
C LEU A 166 16.62 0.35 4.60
N GLU A 167 16.09 -0.18 3.50
CA GLU A 167 16.89 -0.93 2.52
C GLU A 167 17.88 -0.02 1.78
N ARG A 168 19.07 -0.56 1.51
CA ARG A 168 20.22 0.10 0.84
C ARG A 168 19.90 0.80 -0.49
N ALA A 169 18.82 0.42 -1.17
CA ALA A 169 18.48 0.93 -2.50
C ALA A 169 18.10 2.43 -2.50
N SER A 170 17.48 2.94 -1.43
CA SER A 170 17.07 4.34 -1.32
C SER A 170 18.25 5.29 -1.08
N MET A 171 19.34 4.82 -0.46
CA MET A 171 20.54 5.63 -0.21
C MET A 171 21.48 5.72 -1.43
N LEU A 172 21.55 4.68 -2.26
CA LEU A 172 22.48 4.63 -3.40
C LEU A 172 22.19 5.66 -4.50
N LYS A 173 20.94 6.18 -4.58
CA LYS A 173 20.57 7.25 -5.55
C LYS A 173 20.80 8.66 -5.00
N VAL A 174 20.82 8.84 -3.67
CA VAL A 174 21.17 10.12 -3.02
C VAL A 174 22.65 10.46 -3.28
N MET A 175 23.51 9.44 -3.33
CA MET A 175 24.96 9.59 -3.50
C MET A 175 25.43 9.64 -4.96
N SER A 176 24.59 9.32 -5.95
CA SER A 176 24.99 9.29 -7.38
C SER A 176 24.43 10.45 -8.21
N GLY A 177 23.63 11.35 -7.63
CA GLY A 177 23.10 12.51 -8.35
C GLY A 177 22.25 13.46 -7.51
N GLY A 178 22.89 14.35 -6.75
CA GLY A 178 22.42 15.73 -6.54
C GLY A 178 21.16 15.98 -5.71
N LEU A 179 20.75 15.10 -4.79
CA LEU A 179 19.68 15.40 -3.82
C LEU A 179 20.27 15.55 -2.41
N ASP A 180 20.26 16.78 -1.90
CA ASP A 180 20.77 17.14 -0.58
C ASP A 180 19.84 16.56 0.51
N ILE A 181 20.43 16.00 1.58
CA ILE A 181 19.70 15.51 2.76
C ILE A 181 18.81 16.61 3.38
N THR A 182 19.13 17.89 3.17
CA THR A 182 18.28 19.03 3.54
C THR A 182 17.01 19.15 2.70
N GLN A 183 16.99 18.70 1.45
CA GLN A 183 15.75 18.61 0.64
C GLN A 183 14.85 17.48 1.16
N ILE A 184 15.44 16.40 1.65
CA ILE A 184 14.72 15.27 2.26
C ILE A 184 14.11 15.73 3.60
N ILE A 185 14.90 16.29 4.52
CA ILE A 185 14.42 16.75 5.83
C ILE A 185 13.47 17.95 5.71
N GLY A 186 13.76 18.89 4.80
CA GLY A 186 12.89 20.04 4.50
C GLY A 186 11.56 19.63 3.86
N ALA A 187 11.52 18.53 3.11
CA ALA A 187 10.28 17.94 2.60
C ALA A 187 9.41 17.32 3.70
N PHE A 188 9.97 16.94 4.84
CA PHE A 188 9.19 16.44 5.97
C PHE A 188 8.59 17.55 6.84
N THR A 189 9.15 18.76 6.84
CA THR A 189 8.88 19.78 7.89
C THR A 189 8.26 21.07 7.39
N GLN A 190 8.37 21.38 6.10
CA GLN A 190 7.80 22.59 5.52
C GLN A 190 7.10 22.30 4.20
N PHE A 191 5.84 21.88 4.32
CA PHE A 191 4.88 22.08 3.24
C PHE A 191 4.45 23.54 3.26
N PRO A 192 4.49 24.27 2.13
CA PRO A 192 3.80 25.56 2.02
C PRO A 192 2.30 25.31 2.17
N TYR A 193 1.78 25.43 3.40
CA TYR A 193 0.38 25.21 3.80
C TYR A 193 -0.59 26.27 3.24
N ASP A 194 -0.06 27.35 2.68
CA ASP A 194 -0.86 28.46 2.17
C ASP A 194 -1.69 28.06 0.93
N ARG A 195 -1.51 26.83 0.42
CA ARG A 195 -2.29 26.25 -0.69
C ARG A 195 -3.21 25.11 -0.27
N ALA A 196 -3.77 25.13 0.94
CA ALA A 196 -4.89 24.25 1.22
C ALA A 196 -6.05 24.69 0.32
N GLY A 197 -6.36 23.91 -0.73
CA GLY A 197 -7.30 24.29 -1.78
C GLY A 197 -8.63 24.79 -1.22
N GLU A 198 -9.19 25.82 -1.84
CA GLU A 198 -10.49 26.35 -1.44
C GLU A 198 -11.57 25.27 -1.62
N ILE A 199 -12.49 25.19 -0.65
CA ILE A 199 -13.66 24.32 -0.74
C ILE A 199 -14.89 25.20 -0.79
N ALA A 200 -15.49 25.30 -1.97
CA ALA A 200 -16.78 25.95 -2.15
C ALA A 200 -17.90 24.93 -1.98
N ARG A 201 -19.06 25.40 -1.49
CA ARG A 201 -20.22 24.55 -1.18
C ARG A 201 -21.46 25.11 -1.85
N PHE A 202 -22.20 24.26 -2.55
CA PHE A 202 -23.41 24.60 -3.29
C PHE A 202 -24.54 23.66 -2.84
N GLY A 203 -25.60 24.19 -2.23
CA GLY A 203 -26.71 23.37 -1.69
C GLY A 203 -26.40 22.68 -0.36
N GLY A 204 -27.26 21.70 0.01
CA GLY A 204 -27.14 20.86 1.19
C GLY A 204 -26.93 19.38 0.84
N ASP A 205 -26.48 18.56 1.79
CA ASP A 205 -26.20 17.12 1.61
C ASP A 205 -25.23 16.73 0.48
N PHE A 206 -23.93 16.83 0.75
CA PHE A 206 -22.86 16.54 -0.23
C PHE A 206 -22.54 15.04 -0.43
N GLY A 207 -23.33 14.12 0.13
CA GLY A 207 -23.06 12.68 0.10
C GLY A 207 -21.81 12.22 0.88
N GLY A 208 -21.46 10.95 0.74
CA GLY A 208 -20.37 10.29 1.49
C GLY A 208 -18.99 10.90 1.22
N LYS A 209 -18.56 10.95 -0.04
CA LYS A 209 -17.26 11.53 -0.42
C LYS A 209 -17.14 13.01 -0.05
N GLY A 210 -18.20 13.78 -0.28
CA GLY A 210 -18.25 15.20 0.10
C GLY A 210 -18.05 15.41 1.60
N ARG A 211 -18.74 14.62 2.45
CA ARG A 211 -18.52 14.63 3.91
C ARG A 211 -17.10 14.21 4.28
N GLY A 212 -16.54 13.21 3.60
CA GLY A 212 -15.15 12.78 3.77
C GLY A 212 -14.14 13.91 3.51
N ILE A 213 -14.32 14.66 2.43
CA ILE A 213 -13.47 15.80 2.06
C ILE A 213 -13.57 16.94 3.10
N LEU A 214 -14.77 17.21 3.62
CA LEU A 214 -14.95 18.19 4.70
C LEU A 214 -14.17 17.81 5.97
N LYS A 215 -14.22 16.53 6.35
CA LYS A 215 -13.46 15.99 7.49
C LYS A 215 -11.95 16.07 7.26
N LEU A 216 -11.49 15.80 6.04
CA LEU A 216 -10.09 16.05 5.69
C LEU A 216 -9.75 17.53 5.87
N ARG A 217 -10.62 18.44 5.40
CA ARG A 217 -10.34 19.89 5.47
C ARG A 217 -10.15 20.37 6.89
N GLU A 218 -11.03 19.94 7.79
CA GLU A 218 -10.97 20.26 9.21
C GLU A 218 -9.62 19.86 9.86
N ASN A 219 -8.99 18.79 9.37
CA ASN A 219 -7.80 18.21 9.96
C ASN A 219 -6.49 18.46 9.18
N SER A 220 -6.58 19.01 7.97
CA SER A 220 -5.45 19.22 7.05
C SER A 220 -4.28 20.02 7.65
N ARG A 221 -4.57 21.08 8.40
CA ARG A 221 -3.55 21.91 9.06
C ARG A 221 -2.84 21.15 10.18
N ALA A 222 -3.60 20.43 11.01
CA ALA A 222 -3.04 19.72 12.16
C ALA A 222 -2.22 18.49 11.76
N LEU A 223 -2.69 17.76 10.74
CA LEU A 223 -2.07 16.51 10.27
C LEU A 223 -1.10 16.71 9.11
N GLN A 224 -0.96 17.96 8.68
CA GLN A 224 -0.01 18.38 7.69
C GLN A 224 -0.10 17.60 6.35
N TYR A 225 -1.21 17.80 5.64
CA TYR A 225 -1.39 17.42 4.23
C TYR A 225 -2.17 18.50 3.47
N ILE A 226 -2.15 18.45 2.13
CA ILE A 226 -2.97 19.33 1.30
C ILE A 226 -4.25 18.63 0.84
N ILE A 227 -5.27 19.43 0.54
CA ILE A 227 -6.49 18.98 -0.14
C ILE A 227 -6.59 19.78 -1.44
N PRO A 228 -6.91 19.14 -2.57
CA PRO A 228 -7.08 19.84 -3.83
C PRO A 228 -8.25 20.82 -3.75
N ALA A 229 -8.22 21.91 -4.54
CA ALA A 229 -9.39 22.80 -4.60
C ALA A 229 -10.60 22.00 -5.09
N THR A 230 -11.73 22.20 -4.42
CA THR A 230 -12.91 21.33 -4.56
C THR A 230 -14.19 22.15 -4.50
N LEU A 231 -15.13 21.87 -5.40
CA LEU A 231 -16.52 22.31 -5.30
C LEU A 231 -17.35 21.12 -4.81
N LEU A 232 -18.07 21.31 -3.71
CA LEU A 232 -19.00 20.33 -3.18
C LEU A 232 -20.41 20.76 -3.57
N VAL A 233 -21.09 19.91 -4.32
CA VAL A 233 -22.44 20.16 -4.84
C VAL A 233 -23.40 19.19 -4.18
N GLY A 234 -24.40 19.75 -3.52
CA GLY A 234 -25.47 19.01 -2.84
C GLY A 234 -26.41 18.34 -3.83
N ALA A 235 -27.12 17.31 -3.38
CA ALA A 235 -28.00 16.53 -4.25
C ALA A 235 -29.20 17.32 -4.83
N ASP A 236 -29.60 18.38 -4.14
CA ASP A 236 -30.74 19.23 -4.49
C ASP A 236 -30.31 20.53 -5.20
N PHE A 237 -29.06 20.62 -5.70
CA PHE A 237 -28.55 21.80 -6.40
C PHE A 237 -28.68 21.64 -7.93
N ASP A 238 -29.38 22.59 -8.56
CA ASP A 238 -29.68 22.54 -10.00
C ASP A 238 -29.19 23.77 -10.80
N ASP A 239 -28.54 24.77 -10.17
CA ASP A 239 -27.99 25.93 -10.88
C ASP A 239 -26.61 25.65 -11.50
N ILE A 240 -26.62 24.86 -12.56
CA ILE A 240 -25.42 24.42 -13.27
C ILE A 240 -24.61 25.59 -13.83
N GLN A 241 -25.26 26.69 -14.21
CA GLN A 241 -24.55 27.86 -14.77
C GLN A 241 -23.68 28.55 -13.70
N THR A 242 -24.19 28.69 -12.47
CA THR A 242 -23.38 29.14 -11.34
C THR A 242 -22.21 28.19 -11.08
N LEU A 243 -22.45 26.88 -11.13
CA LEU A 243 -21.39 25.89 -10.93
C LEU A 243 -20.29 25.98 -12.01
N VAL A 244 -20.66 26.13 -13.28
CA VAL A 244 -19.73 26.34 -14.40
C VAL A 244 -18.91 27.62 -14.17
N GLY A 245 -19.56 28.72 -13.77
CA GLY A 245 -18.88 29.98 -13.46
C GLY A 245 -17.84 29.84 -12.33
N GLU A 246 -18.18 29.12 -11.27
CA GLU A 246 -17.31 28.88 -10.13
C GLU A 246 -16.17 27.90 -10.44
N SER A 247 -16.41 26.92 -11.31
CA SER A 247 -15.38 25.97 -11.76
C SER A 247 -14.21 26.62 -12.48
N ARG A 248 -14.42 27.81 -13.09
CA ARG A 248 -13.34 28.59 -13.73
C ARG A 248 -12.27 29.07 -12.74
N LYS A 249 -12.53 29.01 -11.44
CA LYS A 249 -11.53 29.29 -10.38
C LYS A 249 -10.63 28.09 -10.09
N LEU A 250 -11.02 26.88 -10.54
CA LEU A 250 -10.21 25.68 -10.42
C LEU A 250 -9.16 25.62 -11.53
N ARG A 251 -8.06 24.91 -11.26
CA ARG A 251 -7.06 24.58 -12.26
C ARG A 251 -7.41 23.27 -12.92
N PHE A 252 -7.60 23.29 -14.23
CA PHE A 252 -7.88 22.10 -15.03
C PHE A 252 -6.62 21.26 -15.31
N PRO A 253 -6.75 19.94 -15.59
CA PRO A 253 -8.00 19.17 -15.58
C PRO A 253 -8.59 18.99 -14.17
N VAL A 254 -9.89 18.74 -14.11
CA VAL A 254 -10.64 18.40 -12.88
C VAL A 254 -11.33 17.05 -13.05
N VAL A 255 -11.66 16.41 -11.93
CA VAL A 255 -12.48 15.21 -11.89
C VAL A 255 -13.84 15.53 -11.26
N VAL A 256 -14.90 15.13 -11.94
CA VAL A 256 -16.30 15.20 -11.49
C VAL A 256 -16.66 13.83 -10.94
N ARG A 257 -16.86 13.73 -9.64
CA ARG A 257 -17.07 12.47 -8.91
C ARG A 257 -18.48 12.43 -8.32
N SER A 258 -19.15 11.31 -8.51
CA SER A 258 -20.35 10.94 -7.76
C SER A 258 -20.07 10.93 -6.26
N SER A 259 -21.00 11.45 -5.45
CA SER A 259 -20.97 11.40 -3.99
C SER A 259 -22.37 11.09 -3.48
N SER A 260 -22.69 9.79 -3.37
CA SER A 260 -24.05 9.36 -3.04
C SER A 260 -24.40 9.62 -1.58
N LEU A 261 -25.68 9.89 -1.30
CA LEU A 261 -26.17 10.05 0.07
C LEU A 261 -26.25 8.73 0.83
N ILE A 262 -26.36 7.59 0.13
CA ILE A 262 -26.39 6.26 0.74
C ILE A 262 -25.03 5.91 1.37
N GLU A 263 -23.93 6.48 0.84
CA GLU A 263 -22.58 6.29 1.35
C GLU A 263 -22.44 6.86 2.77
N GLY A 264 -22.16 5.98 3.73
CA GLY A 264 -22.04 6.33 5.15
C GLY A 264 -23.36 6.33 5.93
N GLY A 265 -24.45 5.87 5.31
CA GLY A 265 -25.73 5.58 5.96
C GLY A 265 -25.77 4.17 6.58
N LYS A 266 -26.75 3.36 6.15
CA LYS A 266 -27.15 2.02 6.65
C LYS A 266 -26.10 0.90 6.45
N GLY A 267 -24.80 1.20 6.54
CA GLY A 267 -23.73 0.23 6.25
C GLY A 267 -23.54 -0.07 4.76
N LEU A 268 -24.23 0.66 3.88
CA LEU A 268 -24.08 0.52 2.43
C LEU A 268 -22.88 1.33 1.91
N SER A 269 -22.10 0.73 1.01
CA SER A 269 -21.04 1.41 0.27
C SER A 269 -21.44 1.55 -1.20
N GLY A 270 -21.26 2.76 -1.74
CA GLY A 270 -21.54 3.11 -3.13
C GLY A 270 -20.29 3.22 -4.01
N SER A 271 -19.14 2.78 -3.51
CA SER A 271 -17.89 3.02 -4.22
C SER A 271 -17.69 2.08 -5.39
N GLY A 272 -17.15 2.61 -6.49
CA GLY A 272 -17.05 1.88 -7.75
C GLY A 272 -18.39 1.62 -8.43
N LEU A 273 -19.52 1.95 -7.80
CA LEU A 273 -20.86 1.74 -8.35
C LEU A 273 -21.26 2.87 -9.32
N PHE A 274 -20.87 4.10 -9.00
CA PHE A 274 -21.22 5.30 -9.74
C PHE A 274 -20.06 5.83 -10.59
N GLU A 275 -20.39 6.61 -11.61
CA GLU A 275 -19.42 7.13 -12.55
C GLU A 275 -18.53 8.24 -11.93
N SER A 276 -17.34 8.43 -12.51
CA SER A 276 -16.51 9.62 -12.33
C SER A 276 -15.93 10.03 -13.67
N VAL A 277 -16.07 11.31 -14.03
CA VAL A 277 -15.69 11.84 -15.34
C VAL A 277 -14.57 12.85 -15.17
N PHE A 278 -13.53 12.76 -15.99
CA PHE A 278 -12.46 13.75 -16.04
C PHE A 278 -12.74 14.74 -17.17
N ILE A 279 -12.60 16.03 -16.89
CA ILE A 279 -12.82 17.11 -17.86
C ILE A 279 -11.60 18.03 -17.95
N GLY A 280 -11.35 18.54 -19.15
CA GLY A 280 -10.23 19.40 -19.49
C GLY A 280 -10.59 20.88 -19.42
N GLU A 281 -11.86 21.22 -19.61
CA GLU A 281 -12.30 22.62 -19.68
C GLU A 281 -13.60 22.85 -18.88
N PRO A 282 -13.85 24.09 -18.38
CA PRO A 282 -15.06 24.42 -17.62
C PRO A 282 -16.37 24.15 -18.37
N ASP A 283 -16.39 24.35 -19.69
CA ASP A 283 -17.61 24.25 -20.50
C ASP A 283 -18.08 22.79 -20.65
N GLU A 284 -17.22 21.80 -20.36
CA GLU A 284 -17.55 20.36 -20.31
C GLU A 284 -18.25 19.96 -19.01
N LEU A 285 -18.29 20.84 -17.99
CA LEU A 285 -18.77 20.49 -16.66
C LEU A 285 -20.26 20.16 -16.62
N ALA A 286 -21.08 20.84 -17.43
CA ALA A 286 -22.53 20.58 -17.46
C ALA A 286 -22.83 19.14 -17.90
N GLU A 287 -22.20 18.67 -18.98
CA GLU A 287 -22.36 17.31 -19.49
C GLU A 287 -21.82 16.27 -18.50
N ALA A 288 -20.63 16.51 -17.94
CA ALA A 288 -20.04 15.61 -16.94
C ALA A 288 -20.86 15.54 -15.64
N PHE A 289 -21.47 16.65 -15.22
CA PHE A 289 -22.35 16.71 -14.04
C PHE A 289 -23.62 15.86 -14.25
N GLU A 290 -24.28 16.01 -15.40
CA GLU A 290 -25.45 15.19 -15.75
C GLU A 290 -25.09 13.71 -15.87
N SER A 291 -23.99 13.36 -16.56
CA SER A 291 -23.53 11.95 -16.67
C SER A 291 -23.33 11.31 -15.29
N VAL A 292 -22.71 12.04 -14.36
CA VAL A 292 -22.49 11.55 -13.00
C VAL A 292 -23.81 11.39 -12.22
N ARG A 293 -24.79 12.29 -12.37
CA ARG A 293 -26.12 12.13 -11.75
C ARG A 293 -26.88 10.96 -12.36
N ASP A 294 -26.90 10.88 -13.69
CA ASP A 294 -27.57 9.82 -14.47
C ASP A 294 -26.97 8.44 -14.22
N SER A 295 -25.73 8.35 -13.72
CA SER A 295 -25.12 7.08 -13.35
C SER A 295 -25.91 6.28 -12.32
N VAL A 296 -26.84 6.91 -11.57
CA VAL A 296 -27.81 6.23 -10.70
C VAL A 296 -28.75 5.26 -11.43
N HIS A 297 -28.94 5.49 -12.73
CA HIS A 297 -29.76 4.65 -13.60
C HIS A 297 -28.96 3.56 -14.33
N SER A 298 -27.65 3.46 -14.07
CA SER A 298 -26.83 2.39 -14.64
C SER A 298 -27.34 1.01 -14.20
N ALA A 299 -27.16 0.00 -15.06
CA ALA A 299 -27.60 -1.37 -14.78
C ALA A 299 -27.03 -1.89 -13.44
N SER A 300 -25.77 -1.54 -13.15
CA SER A 300 -25.08 -1.86 -11.90
C SER A 300 -25.77 -1.24 -10.68
N VAL A 301 -26.09 0.06 -10.72
CA VAL A 301 -26.81 0.72 -9.61
C VAL A 301 -28.23 0.17 -9.46
N VAL A 302 -28.95 -0.08 -10.56
CA VAL A 302 -30.31 -0.66 -10.50
C VAL A 302 -30.30 -2.04 -9.86
N ALA A 303 -29.35 -2.89 -10.22
CA ALA A 303 -29.15 -4.19 -9.58
C ALA A 303 -28.83 -4.06 -8.09
N TYR A 304 -27.92 -3.15 -7.74
CA TYR A 304 -27.57 -2.84 -6.35
C TYR A 304 -28.80 -2.40 -5.55
N MET A 305 -29.61 -1.49 -6.10
CA MET A 305 -30.83 -1.00 -5.47
C MET A 305 -31.82 -2.14 -5.21
N ARG A 306 -32.07 -3.01 -6.21
CA ARG A 306 -32.96 -4.17 -6.04
C ARG A 306 -32.48 -5.10 -4.94
N LYS A 307 -31.18 -5.38 -4.91
CA LYS A 307 -30.55 -6.28 -3.93
C LYS A 307 -30.67 -5.77 -2.50
N HIS A 308 -30.57 -4.46 -2.31
CA HIS A 308 -30.64 -3.82 -1.01
C HIS A 308 -32.03 -3.22 -0.69
N GLU A 309 -33.05 -3.58 -1.48
CA GLU A 309 -34.43 -3.09 -1.35
C GLU A 309 -34.52 -1.55 -1.30
N LEU A 310 -33.63 -0.88 -2.02
CA LEU A 310 -33.61 0.58 -2.15
C LEU A 310 -34.53 1.00 -3.27
N LYS A 311 -35.22 2.12 -3.07
CA LYS A 311 -35.96 2.80 -4.11
C LYS A 311 -35.08 3.83 -4.81
N PRO A 312 -35.36 4.19 -6.07
CA PRO A 312 -34.61 5.24 -6.77
C PRO A 312 -34.50 6.55 -5.97
N GLU A 313 -35.58 6.95 -5.29
CA GLU A 313 -35.62 8.13 -4.43
C GLU A 313 -34.69 8.07 -3.20
N ASP A 314 -34.30 6.87 -2.77
CA ASP A 314 -33.34 6.67 -1.68
C ASP A 314 -31.90 6.98 -2.14
N VAL A 315 -31.64 6.91 -3.45
CA VAL A 315 -30.31 7.09 -4.05
C VAL A 315 -30.17 8.51 -4.62
N ARG A 316 -30.12 9.48 -3.72
CA ARG A 316 -29.78 10.86 -4.06
C ARG A 316 -28.26 11.03 -4.23
N MET A 317 -27.86 11.88 -5.17
CA MET A 317 -26.47 12.04 -5.59
C MET A 317 -25.98 13.47 -5.42
N GLY A 318 -25.06 13.69 -4.49
CA GLY A 318 -24.20 14.88 -4.53
C GLY A 318 -23.09 14.71 -5.55
N VAL A 319 -22.42 15.80 -5.92
CA VAL A 319 -21.31 15.79 -6.87
C VAL A 319 -20.11 16.52 -6.29
N VAL A 320 -18.92 15.98 -6.52
CA VAL A 320 -17.64 16.57 -6.12
C VAL A 320 -16.88 16.94 -7.38
N VAL A 321 -16.59 18.22 -7.58
CA VAL A 321 -15.71 18.70 -8.67
C VAL A 321 -14.38 19.05 -8.07
N GLN A 322 -13.31 18.33 -8.41
CA GLN A 322 -12.04 18.42 -7.71
C GLN A 322 -10.87 18.56 -8.68
N GLU A 323 -9.91 19.45 -8.38
CA GLU A 323 -8.67 19.53 -9.15
C GLU A 323 -7.93 18.20 -9.17
N VAL A 324 -7.47 17.78 -10.35
CA VAL A 324 -6.49 16.68 -10.44
C VAL A 324 -5.17 17.16 -9.85
N VAL A 325 -4.61 16.36 -8.93
CA VAL A 325 -3.29 16.63 -8.33
C VAL A 325 -2.21 16.00 -9.20
N GLY A 326 -1.26 16.80 -9.66
CA GLY A 326 -0.12 16.33 -10.45
C GLY A 326 0.94 17.40 -10.61
N GLN A 327 2.05 17.07 -11.25
CA GLN A 327 3.07 18.05 -11.61
C GLN A 327 2.85 18.56 -13.03
N ASP A 328 3.07 19.86 -13.23
CA ASP A 328 3.33 20.43 -14.56
C ASP A 328 4.70 19.95 -15.12
N TYR A 329 5.60 19.50 -14.23
CA TYR A 329 7.01 19.19 -14.54
C TYR A 329 7.17 18.08 -15.59
N LEU A 330 6.33 17.04 -15.59
CA LEU A 330 6.37 16.03 -16.64
C LEU A 330 6.12 16.66 -18.02
N GLY A 331 5.33 17.74 -18.09
CA GLY A 331 5.09 18.52 -19.29
C GLY A 331 6.34 19.15 -19.93
N SER A 332 7.43 19.26 -19.18
CA SER A 332 8.74 19.67 -19.74
C SER A 332 9.41 18.54 -20.55
N GLN A 333 9.08 17.28 -20.28
CA GLN A 333 9.52 16.17 -21.09
C GLN A 333 8.64 16.07 -22.35
N PRO A 334 9.24 15.90 -23.55
CA PRO A 334 8.48 15.89 -24.81
C PRO A 334 7.30 14.92 -24.82
N GLN A 335 7.46 13.76 -24.18
CA GLN A 335 6.43 12.72 -24.14
C GLN A 335 5.28 13.00 -23.15
N PHE A 336 5.40 14.01 -22.28
CA PHE A 336 4.29 14.40 -21.41
C PHE A 336 3.82 15.85 -21.53
N ARG A 337 4.25 16.56 -22.58
CA ARG A 337 3.82 17.93 -22.86
C ARG A 337 2.29 18.09 -22.91
N ASP A 338 1.59 17.04 -23.32
CA ASP A 338 0.12 17.01 -23.41
C ASP A 338 -0.59 16.54 -22.12
N TYR A 339 0.16 16.22 -21.06
CA TYR A 339 -0.35 15.73 -19.78
C TYR A 339 0.03 16.69 -18.64
N PRO A 340 -0.65 17.85 -18.54
CA PRO A 340 -0.25 18.93 -17.64
C PRO A 340 -0.33 18.54 -16.16
N LYS A 341 -1.10 17.50 -15.80
CA LYS A 341 -1.27 17.08 -14.41
C LYS A 341 -1.27 15.57 -14.24
N THR A 342 -0.07 15.01 -14.28
CA THR A 342 0.12 13.60 -13.96
C THR A 342 0.64 13.48 -12.51
N PRO A 343 -0.09 12.78 -11.61
CA PRO A 343 0.44 12.46 -10.29
C PRO A 343 1.67 11.57 -10.43
N PHE A 344 2.67 11.75 -9.55
CA PHE A 344 3.84 10.89 -9.58
C PHE A 344 3.50 9.49 -9.05
N VAL A 345 2.98 9.42 -7.83
CA VAL A 345 2.41 8.19 -7.24
C VAL A 345 1.03 8.50 -6.69
N SER A 346 0.05 7.68 -7.03
CA SER A 346 -1.27 7.71 -6.39
C SER A 346 -1.50 6.41 -5.63
N GLY A 347 -2.36 6.45 -4.62
CA GLY A 347 -2.52 5.32 -3.74
C GLY A 347 -3.77 5.33 -2.87
N ILE A 348 -3.97 4.21 -2.20
CA ILE A 348 -5.00 4.02 -1.19
C ILE A 348 -4.33 3.48 0.06
N ILE A 349 -4.75 3.94 1.23
CA ILE A 349 -4.39 3.30 2.49
C ILE A 349 -5.66 2.92 3.25
N LYS A 350 -5.69 1.68 3.74
CA LYS A 350 -6.65 1.19 4.73
C LYS A 350 -5.98 1.28 6.10
N SER A 351 -6.55 2.06 7.02
CA SER A 351 -5.98 2.23 8.36
C SER A 351 -5.95 0.92 9.14
N ARG A 352 -6.92 0.03 8.88
CA ARG A 352 -6.91 -1.37 9.32
C ARG A 352 -7.38 -2.28 8.21
N MET A 353 -6.84 -3.49 8.18
CA MET A 353 -7.44 -4.58 7.42
C MET A 353 -8.56 -5.23 8.24
N GLU A 354 -9.58 -5.70 7.54
CA GLU A 354 -10.75 -6.33 8.16
C GLU A 354 -10.38 -7.63 8.90
N TYR A 355 -9.54 -8.46 8.28
CA TYR A 355 -9.12 -9.76 8.81
C TYR A 355 -7.82 -9.70 9.65
N GLU A 356 -7.04 -8.62 9.53
CA GLU A 356 -5.81 -8.37 10.29
C GLU A 356 -5.88 -6.96 10.91
N SER A 357 -6.72 -6.82 11.94
CA SER A 357 -7.04 -5.49 12.52
C SER A 357 -5.83 -4.76 13.12
N ASP A 358 -4.74 -5.47 13.34
CA ASP A 358 -3.44 -5.00 13.80
C ASP A 358 -2.50 -4.60 12.65
N LYS A 359 -2.98 -4.54 11.40
CA LYS A 359 -2.18 -4.07 10.26
C LYS A 359 -2.91 -3.02 9.43
N ALA A 360 -2.17 -2.01 8.99
CA ALA A 360 -2.58 -1.12 7.91
C ALA A 360 -2.16 -1.71 6.57
N GLN A 361 -2.87 -1.36 5.49
CA GLN A 361 -2.52 -1.76 4.14
C GLN A 361 -2.39 -0.55 3.23
N VAL A 362 -1.25 -0.40 2.58
CA VAL A 362 -0.97 0.70 1.65
C VAL A 362 -0.86 0.13 0.25
N PHE A 363 -1.51 0.79 -0.70
CA PHE A 363 -1.43 0.52 -2.14
C PHE A 363 -0.84 1.75 -2.84
N GLY A 364 -0.06 1.54 -3.89
CA GLY A 364 0.54 2.59 -4.68
C GLY A 364 0.79 2.18 -6.13
N ALA A 365 0.63 3.13 -7.04
CA ALA A 365 0.91 2.99 -8.46
C ALA A 365 1.44 4.32 -9.02
N PHE A 366 2.30 4.26 -10.03
CA PHE A 366 2.67 5.47 -10.78
C PHE A 366 1.47 6.00 -11.57
N GLY A 367 1.37 7.34 -11.68
CA GLY A 367 0.26 8.00 -12.36
C GLY A 367 -0.99 8.12 -11.49
N LEU A 368 -2.17 8.04 -12.13
CA LEU A 368 -3.47 8.15 -11.47
C LEU A 368 -3.84 6.92 -10.64
N GLY A 369 -4.58 7.16 -9.56
CA GLY A 369 -5.14 6.09 -8.71
C GLY A 369 -6.20 5.23 -9.39
N THR A 370 -6.65 5.59 -10.61
CA THR A 370 -7.59 4.80 -11.42
C THR A 370 -7.07 3.39 -11.67
N ARG A 371 -5.76 3.18 -11.78
CA ARG A 371 -5.17 1.84 -11.90
C ARG A 371 -5.38 0.98 -10.67
N ILE A 372 -5.31 1.58 -9.49
CA ILE A 372 -5.54 0.87 -8.22
C ILE A 372 -7.01 0.50 -8.09
N MET A 373 -7.89 1.45 -8.39
CA MET A 373 -9.35 1.24 -8.32
C MET A 373 -9.84 0.24 -9.36
N ALA A 374 -9.30 0.28 -10.58
CA ALA A 374 -9.60 -0.69 -11.62
C ALA A 374 -8.82 -2.01 -11.45
N ASN A 375 -7.96 -2.10 -10.43
CA ASN A 375 -7.01 -3.18 -10.22
C ASN A 375 -6.31 -3.61 -11.53
N ARG A 376 -5.70 -2.65 -12.23
CA ARG A 376 -4.87 -2.92 -13.40
C ARG A 376 -3.50 -3.45 -12.95
N GLU A 377 -2.70 -3.94 -13.90
CA GLU A 377 -1.36 -4.49 -13.63
C GLU A 377 -0.45 -3.54 -12.82
N ALA A 378 0.48 -4.13 -12.08
CA ALA A 378 1.59 -3.46 -11.38
C ALA A 378 1.21 -2.46 -10.27
N VAL A 379 0.14 -2.74 -9.51
CA VAL A 379 -0.11 -2.07 -8.22
C VAL A 379 0.78 -2.67 -7.15
N SER A 380 1.57 -1.84 -6.48
CA SER A 380 2.33 -2.26 -5.30
C SER A 380 1.47 -2.18 -4.06
N SER A 381 1.57 -3.18 -3.20
CA SER A 381 0.89 -3.22 -1.90
C SER A 381 1.87 -3.51 -0.78
N LYS A 382 1.55 -3.02 0.43
CA LYS A 382 2.32 -3.30 1.63
C LYS A 382 1.42 -3.38 2.84
N LYS A 383 1.57 -4.45 3.62
CA LYS A 383 0.98 -4.58 4.95
C LYS A 383 1.97 -4.05 5.98
N ILE A 384 1.50 -3.20 6.88
CA ILE A 384 2.32 -2.54 7.90
C ILE A 384 1.75 -2.90 9.26
N PRO A 385 2.48 -3.63 10.11
CA PRO A 385 2.02 -3.94 11.46
C PRO A 385 1.85 -2.66 12.27
N LEU A 386 0.77 -2.61 13.03
CA LEU A 386 0.38 -1.53 13.93
C LEU A 386 0.59 -2.03 15.36
N GLU A 387 1.54 -1.43 16.08
CA GLU A 387 1.74 -1.73 17.49
C GLU A 387 0.71 -0.97 18.36
N PRO A 388 0.01 -1.64 19.29
CA PRO A 388 -0.85 -0.97 20.26
C PRO A 388 -0.04 0.06 21.08
N GLY A 389 -0.42 1.34 21.01
CA GLY A 389 0.22 2.41 21.77
C GLY A 389 1.60 2.86 21.24
N ARG A 390 2.11 2.23 20.17
CA ARG A 390 3.35 2.61 19.50
C ARG A 390 3.12 2.60 17.98
N TYR A 391 2.96 3.77 17.40
CA TYR A 391 2.86 3.95 15.94
C TYR A 391 4.24 3.91 15.28
N THR A 392 5.06 2.96 15.71
CA THR A 392 6.40 2.71 15.16
C THR A 392 6.24 1.61 14.13
N ILE A 393 6.82 1.79 12.94
CA ILE A 393 6.89 0.72 11.95
C ILE A 393 7.83 -0.35 12.53
N VAL A 394 7.25 -1.46 12.98
CA VAL A 394 7.95 -2.48 13.77
C VAL A 394 8.83 -3.37 12.89
N ASP A 395 8.35 -3.65 11.68
CA ASP A 395 9.12 -4.31 10.64
C ASP A 395 8.36 -4.11 9.33
N LEU A 396 9.08 -3.76 8.26
CA LEU A 396 8.48 -3.71 6.94
C LEU A 396 8.48 -5.15 6.41
N GLU A 397 7.31 -5.80 6.37
CA GLU A 397 7.18 -7.08 5.68
C GLU A 397 7.71 -6.93 4.24
N LYS A 398 8.37 -8.00 3.74
CA LYS A 398 8.89 -8.03 2.37
C LYS A 398 7.77 -7.66 1.41
N PHE A 399 8.08 -6.78 0.48
CA PHE A 399 7.14 -6.39 -0.58
C PHE A 399 6.66 -7.64 -1.31
N GLU A 400 5.35 -7.77 -1.51
CA GLU A 400 4.84 -8.59 -2.59
C GLU A 400 5.20 -7.85 -3.88
N ASN A 401 6.42 -8.11 -4.37
CA ASN A 401 6.93 -7.51 -5.60
C ASN A 401 6.07 -7.98 -6.76
N LYS A 402 5.02 -7.22 -7.05
CA LYS A 402 4.43 -7.23 -8.38
C LYS A 402 5.42 -6.62 -9.37
N GLN A 403 5.32 -7.08 -10.59
CA GLN A 403 6.24 -6.80 -11.69
C GLN A 403 6.53 -5.30 -11.87
N PRO A 404 7.67 -4.95 -12.50
CA PRO A 404 7.99 -3.59 -12.93
C PRO A 404 6.75 -2.91 -13.56
N GLN A 405 6.47 -1.67 -13.17
CA GLN A 405 5.38 -0.90 -13.75
C GLN A 405 5.91 -0.12 -14.96
N ASP A 406 5.60 -0.57 -16.18
CA ASP A 406 6.03 0.08 -17.43
C ASP A 406 5.00 1.10 -17.95
N LYS A 407 3.74 0.97 -17.55
CA LYS A 407 2.62 1.83 -17.96
C LYS A 407 2.04 2.60 -16.77
N MET A 408 1.38 3.72 -17.02
CA MET A 408 0.65 4.48 -16.00
C MET A 408 -0.55 5.17 -16.59
N ASP A 409 -1.60 5.41 -15.79
CA ASP A 409 -2.73 6.22 -16.24
C ASP A 409 -2.37 7.71 -16.06
N VAL A 410 -2.60 8.50 -17.11
CA VAL A 410 -2.30 9.95 -17.16
C VAL A 410 -3.54 10.73 -17.62
N VAL A 411 -3.70 11.98 -17.18
CA VAL A 411 -4.80 12.86 -17.64
C VAL A 411 -4.26 13.82 -18.69
N ALA A 412 -4.80 13.76 -19.91
CA ALA A 412 -4.48 14.72 -20.95
C ALA A 412 -5.05 16.10 -20.61
N ALA A 413 -4.53 17.16 -21.26
CA ALA A 413 -5.10 18.50 -21.13
C ALA A 413 -6.61 18.53 -21.44
N SER A 414 -7.07 17.68 -22.36
CA SER A 414 -8.48 17.51 -22.72
C SER A 414 -9.31 16.75 -21.68
N GLY A 415 -8.82 16.52 -20.46
CA GLY A 415 -9.48 15.70 -19.43
C GLY A 415 -9.45 14.19 -19.69
N LYS A 416 -9.17 13.73 -20.91
CA LYS A 416 -9.20 12.30 -21.24
C LYS A 416 -8.09 11.55 -20.51
N VAL A 417 -8.47 10.51 -19.78
CA VAL A 417 -7.52 9.56 -19.21
C VAL A 417 -6.93 8.71 -20.34
N ARG A 418 -5.59 8.62 -20.39
CA ARG A 418 -4.85 7.81 -21.34
C ARG A 418 -3.86 6.92 -20.62
N GLU A 419 -3.47 5.84 -21.27
CA GLU A 419 -2.30 5.08 -20.84
C GLU A 419 -1.03 5.77 -21.35
N GLY A 420 -0.16 6.14 -20.41
CA GLY A 420 1.19 6.63 -20.66
C GLY A 420 2.24 5.58 -20.28
N GLN A 421 3.50 5.87 -20.60
CA GLN A 421 4.64 5.05 -20.21
C GLN A 421 5.25 5.61 -18.92
N VAL A 422 5.58 4.75 -17.96
CA VAL A 422 6.41 5.13 -16.82
C VAL A 422 7.80 5.50 -17.36
N PRO A 423 8.42 6.62 -16.95
CA PRO A 423 9.75 6.96 -17.44
C PRO A 423 10.72 5.83 -17.12
N ARG A 424 11.62 5.49 -18.06
CA ARG A 424 12.49 4.30 -17.98
C ARG A 424 13.24 4.18 -16.65
N ASP A 425 13.65 5.31 -16.08
CA ASP A 425 14.38 5.38 -14.81
C ASP A 425 13.53 5.05 -13.58
N TYR A 426 12.21 4.85 -13.73
CA TYR A 426 11.27 4.49 -12.67
C TYR A 426 10.63 3.11 -12.85
N VAL A 427 10.71 2.51 -14.05
CA VAL A 427 10.04 1.22 -14.36
C VAL A 427 10.44 0.11 -13.39
N SER A 428 11.71 0.07 -12.98
CA SER A 428 12.24 -0.94 -12.06
C SER A 428 11.99 -0.65 -10.58
N TYR A 429 11.38 0.49 -10.24
CA TYR A 429 11.15 0.89 -8.86
C TYR A 429 9.75 0.54 -8.39
N ASN A 430 9.63 0.27 -7.09
CA ASN A 430 8.32 0.15 -6.46
C ASN A 430 7.77 1.55 -6.19
N PRO A 431 6.54 1.90 -6.64
CA PRO A 431 5.91 3.19 -6.34
C PRO A 431 5.90 3.53 -4.84
N LEU A 432 5.78 2.52 -3.96
CA LEU A 432 5.77 2.71 -2.52
C LEU A 432 7.13 3.10 -1.93
N ASP A 433 8.23 2.92 -2.66
CA ASP A 433 9.57 3.39 -2.23
C ASP A 433 9.65 4.92 -2.17
N PHE A 434 8.76 5.60 -2.90
CA PHE A 434 8.67 7.07 -2.90
C PHE A 434 7.69 7.59 -1.84
N VAL A 435 6.80 6.73 -1.32
CA VAL A 435 5.75 7.13 -0.40
C VAL A 435 6.31 7.22 1.03
N PRO A 436 6.07 8.32 1.77
CA PRO A 436 6.46 8.41 3.18
C PRO A 436 5.53 7.55 4.05
N LEU A 437 5.67 6.22 3.97
CA LEU A 437 4.75 5.23 4.55
C LEU A 437 4.47 5.48 6.04
N ALA A 438 5.50 5.79 6.83
CA ALA A 438 5.34 6.10 8.26
C ALA A 438 4.39 7.27 8.50
N ARG A 439 4.57 8.36 7.74
CA ARG A 439 3.71 9.55 7.82
C ARG A 439 2.30 9.22 7.37
N LEU A 440 2.15 8.49 6.26
CA LEU A 440 0.85 8.13 5.70
C LEU A 440 0.03 7.26 6.68
N VAL A 441 0.66 6.24 7.27
CA VAL A 441 0.06 5.37 8.29
C VAL A 441 -0.29 6.18 9.54
N TRP A 442 0.60 7.06 9.98
CA TRP A 442 0.31 7.94 11.11
C TRP A 442 -0.92 8.83 10.86
N ILE A 443 -1.02 9.47 9.69
CA ILE A 443 -2.18 10.28 9.30
C ILE A 443 -3.46 9.43 9.29
N ALA A 444 -3.43 8.26 8.63
CA ALA A 444 -4.57 7.35 8.58
C ALA A 444 -5.05 6.94 9.98
N ASN A 445 -4.13 6.67 10.90
CA ASN A 445 -4.45 6.36 12.29
C ASN A 445 -5.05 7.54 13.06
N GLN A 446 -4.58 8.77 12.83
CA GLN A 446 -5.20 9.95 13.45
C GLN A 446 -6.62 10.16 12.93
N LEU A 447 -6.82 10.01 11.61
CA LEU A 447 -8.14 10.11 11.01
C LEU A 447 -9.08 9.02 11.53
N GLU A 448 -8.64 7.76 11.60
CA GLU A 448 -9.40 6.67 12.23
C GLU A 448 -9.87 7.03 13.65
N ARG A 449 -8.96 7.55 14.50
CA ARG A 449 -9.30 7.95 15.87
C ARG A 449 -10.37 9.06 15.90
N LEU A 450 -10.23 10.04 15.02
CA LEU A 450 -11.19 11.14 14.91
C LEU A 450 -12.54 10.67 14.38
N GLN A 451 -12.57 9.66 13.51
CA GLN A 451 -13.78 9.07 12.97
C GLN A 451 -14.42 8.04 13.89
N GLY A 452 -13.68 7.50 14.86
CA GLY A 452 -14.12 6.42 15.74
C GLY A 452 -14.27 5.06 15.05
N ALA A 453 -13.78 4.93 13.81
CA ALA A 453 -13.90 3.73 12.99
C ALA A 453 -12.75 3.69 11.96
N PRO A 454 -12.36 2.49 11.47
CA PRO A 454 -11.31 2.36 10.46
C PRO A 454 -11.64 3.19 9.21
N VAL A 455 -10.60 3.68 8.53
CA VAL A 455 -10.76 4.58 7.37
C VAL A 455 -10.02 4.05 6.15
N ILE A 456 -10.56 4.38 4.98
CA ILE A 456 -9.88 4.27 3.69
C ILE A 456 -9.56 5.69 3.23
N MET A 457 -8.32 5.92 2.82
CA MET A 457 -7.86 7.23 2.38
C MET A 457 -7.19 7.12 1.02
N GLU A 458 -7.67 7.91 0.06
CA GLU A 458 -6.99 8.09 -1.23
C GLU A 458 -5.94 9.20 -1.10
N TYR A 459 -4.74 8.92 -1.56
CA TYR A 459 -3.63 9.85 -1.49
C TYR A 459 -2.93 10.01 -2.85
N VAL A 460 -2.30 11.16 -3.02
CA VAL A 460 -1.42 11.47 -4.13
C VAL A 460 -0.11 12.01 -3.58
N LEU A 461 0.99 11.41 -4.02
CA LEU A 461 2.32 11.96 -3.91
C LEU A 461 2.67 12.64 -5.23
N THR A 462 2.88 13.95 -5.18
CA THR A 462 3.36 14.75 -6.31
C THR A 462 4.61 15.52 -5.86
N SER A 463 5.15 16.41 -6.68
CA SER A 463 6.14 17.39 -6.21
C SER A 463 5.87 18.76 -6.85
N VAL A 464 6.31 19.85 -6.22
CA VAL A 464 6.19 21.19 -6.79
C VAL A 464 7.59 21.76 -7.00
N ASN A 465 7.92 22.06 -8.26
CA ASN A 465 9.02 22.88 -8.81
C ASN A 465 10.47 22.69 -8.28
N ASP A 466 10.69 21.97 -7.17
CA ASP A 466 11.97 21.84 -6.45
C ASP A 466 12.14 20.43 -5.84
N TYR A 467 11.56 19.40 -6.44
CA TYR A 467 11.64 17.99 -5.99
C TYR A 467 11.10 17.72 -4.58
N ARG A 468 10.44 18.68 -3.91
CA ARG A 468 9.81 18.42 -2.62
C ARG A 468 8.55 17.59 -2.81
N PRO A 469 8.47 16.35 -2.28
CA PRO A 469 7.29 15.52 -2.39
C PRO A 469 6.14 16.15 -1.62
N ILE A 470 4.99 16.38 -2.26
CA ILE A 470 3.74 16.83 -1.65
C ILE A 470 2.79 15.66 -1.51
N LEU A 471 2.35 15.42 -0.28
CA LEU A 471 1.27 14.50 0.04
C LEU A 471 -0.07 15.25 0.03
N ALA A 472 -0.91 14.93 -0.95
CA ALA A 472 -2.29 15.37 -1.02
C ALA A 472 -3.23 14.22 -0.62
N LEU A 473 -4.27 14.54 0.13
CA LEU A 473 -5.36 13.61 0.40
C LEU A 473 -6.57 14.00 -0.43
N VAL A 474 -7.09 13.02 -1.18
CA VAL A 474 -8.08 13.25 -2.22
C VAL A 474 -9.47 12.84 -1.74
N GLN A 475 -9.54 11.75 -0.97
CA GLN A 475 -10.78 11.20 -0.45
C GLN A 475 -10.55 10.53 0.91
N LEU A 476 -11.57 10.58 1.77
CA LEU A 476 -11.64 9.86 3.03
C LEU A 476 -12.97 9.13 3.12
N GLU A 477 -12.92 7.86 3.44
CA GLU A 477 -14.07 7.01 3.65
C GLU A 477 -13.96 6.30 5.00
N VAL A 478 -15.09 6.14 5.69
CA VAL A 478 -15.16 5.43 6.97
C VAL A 478 -15.67 4.02 6.72
N ILE A 479 -14.87 3.02 7.09
CA ILE A 479 -15.25 1.61 7.02
C ILE A 479 -16.21 1.33 8.17
N ARG A 480 -17.49 1.22 7.84
CA ARG A 480 -18.54 0.79 8.76
C ARG A 480 -18.86 -0.68 8.51
N ALA A 481 -17.90 -1.56 8.73
CA ALA A 481 -18.21 -2.98 8.82
C ALA A 481 -18.97 -3.20 10.13
N GLU A 482 -20.27 -3.50 10.05
CA GLU A 482 -20.98 -4.06 11.20
C GLU A 482 -20.30 -5.39 11.52
N ARG A 483 -19.53 -5.40 12.61
CA ARG A 483 -18.82 -6.60 13.09
C ARG A 483 -19.77 -7.56 13.80
N ASP A 484 -20.88 -7.90 13.16
CA ASP A 484 -21.68 -9.06 13.58
C ASP A 484 -21.01 -10.32 13.05
N LEU A 485 -19.77 -10.55 13.50
CA LEU A 485 -19.09 -11.83 13.38
C LEU A 485 -19.77 -12.81 14.35
N THR A 486 -20.99 -13.23 14.02
CA THR A 486 -21.59 -14.39 14.68
C THR A 486 -20.80 -15.61 14.22
N PRO A 487 -20.15 -16.35 15.13
CA PRO A 487 -19.44 -17.55 14.74
C PRO A 487 -20.43 -18.56 14.16
N LEU A 488 -20.32 -18.83 12.85
CA LEU A 488 -21.09 -19.87 12.20
C LEU A 488 -20.41 -21.20 12.50
N ARG A 489 -21.12 -22.11 13.16
CA ARG A 489 -20.69 -23.51 13.23
C ARG A 489 -21.11 -24.17 11.93
N MET A 490 -20.14 -24.52 11.09
CA MET A 490 -20.43 -25.31 9.92
C MET A 490 -21.03 -26.66 10.33
N GLY A 491 -21.99 -27.14 9.54
CA GLY A 491 -22.32 -28.56 9.55
C GLY A 491 -21.09 -29.41 9.19
N GLN A 492 -21.15 -30.70 9.47
CA GLN A 492 -20.17 -31.67 8.95
C GLN A 492 -20.81 -32.39 7.74
N PRO A 493 -20.81 -31.78 6.54
CA PRO A 493 -21.34 -32.45 5.36
C PRO A 493 -20.53 -33.71 5.04
N SER A 494 -21.17 -34.69 4.41
CA SER A 494 -20.44 -35.83 3.85
C SER A 494 -19.45 -35.35 2.80
N TYR A 495 -18.33 -36.06 2.63
CA TYR A 495 -17.37 -35.75 1.58
C TYR A 495 -18.01 -35.74 0.18
N ASP A 496 -18.98 -36.62 -0.03
CA ASP A 496 -19.72 -36.74 -1.29
C ASP A 496 -20.68 -35.57 -1.55
N ASP A 497 -20.95 -34.73 -0.54
CA ASP A 497 -21.81 -33.55 -0.67
C ASP A 497 -21.02 -32.26 -0.89
N ILE A 498 -19.68 -32.29 -0.76
CA ILE A 498 -18.83 -31.11 -0.92
C ILE A 498 -18.66 -30.79 -2.41
N ILE A 499 -19.10 -29.60 -2.80
CA ILE A 499 -18.95 -29.03 -4.15
C ILE A 499 -17.64 -28.26 -4.26
N ALA A 500 -17.33 -27.42 -3.29
CA ALA A 500 -16.09 -26.67 -3.24
C ALA A 500 -15.61 -26.50 -1.79
N GLN A 501 -14.29 -26.47 -1.61
CA GLN A 501 -13.70 -26.20 -0.29
C GLN A 501 -12.45 -25.32 -0.42
N SER A 502 -12.32 -24.35 0.49
CA SER A 502 -11.14 -23.49 0.51
C SER A 502 -10.76 -23.09 1.92
N ARG A 503 -9.45 -22.90 2.13
CA ARG A 503 -8.89 -22.20 3.30
C ARG A 503 -8.74 -20.70 3.03
N ASN A 504 -8.70 -20.29 1.77
CA ASN A 504 -8.62 -18.90 1.36
C ASN A 504 -10.00 -18.45 0.93
N THR A 505 -10.64 -17.69 1.79
CA THR A 505 -12.04 -17.27 1.63
C THR A 505 -12.15 -15.80 1.93
N MET A 506 -13.09 -15.11 1.29
CA MET A 506 -13.43 -13.73 1.59
C MET A 506 -14.93 -13.52 1.49
N GLY A 507 -15.41 -12.44 2.09
CA GLY A 507 -16.82 -12.16 2.20
C GLY A 507 -17.44 -12.81 3.44
N HIS A 508 -18.69 -12.46 3.71
CA HIS A 508 -19.36 -12.83 4.95
C HIS A 508 -20.31 -14.02 4.76
N GLY A 509 -20.26 -14.94 5.73
CA GLY A 509 -21.45 -15.67 6.17
C GLY A 509 -21.85 -16.93 5.40
N GLU A 510 -23.15 -17.20 5.49
CA GLU A 510 -23.86 -18.32 4.87
C GLU A 510 -24.62 -17.82 3.64
N ALA A 511 -24.48 -18.51 2.52
CA ALA A 511 -25.25 -18.24 1.30
C ALA A 511 -26.04 -19.49 0.90
N ARG A 512 -27.34 -19.31 0.67
CA ARG A 512 -28.19 -20.34 0.07
C ARG A 512 -28.13 -20.20 -1.44
N VAL A 513 -27.72 -21.27 -2.10
CA VAL A 513 -27.43 -21.29 -3.54
C VAL A 513 -28.57 -21.99 -4.28
N GLY A 514 -29.35 -21.22 -5.05
CA GLY A 514 -30.44 -21.75 -5.88
C GLY A 514 -29.97 -22.36 -7.21
N ASN A 515 -28.88 -21.84 -7.77
CA ASN A 515 -28.30 -22.32 -9.02
C ASN A 515 -26.78 -22.37 -8.91
N ILE A 516 -26.15 -23.30 -9.61
CA ILE A 516 -24.70 -23.31 -9.83
C ILE A 516 -24.45 -23.04 -11.30
N VAL A 517 -23.59 -22.08 -11.60
CA VAL A 517 -23.15 -21.75 -12.95
C VAL A 517 -21.68 -22.17 -13.06
N HIS A 518 -21.38 -23.19 -13.86
CA HIS A 518 -20.02 -23.65 -14.09
C HIS A 518 -19.50 -23.12 -15.43
N PHE A 519 -18.41 -22.36 -15.35
CA PHE A 519 -17.64 -21.86 -16.48
C PHE A 519 -16.42 -22.76 -16.71
N PRO A 520 -16.34 -23.46 -17.86
CA PRO A 520 -15.23 -24.34 -18.16
C PRO A 520 -13.96 -23.56 -18.50
N LYS A 521 -12.83 -24.27 -18.51
CA LYS A 521 -11.54 -23.66 -18.72
C LYS A 521 -11.43 -23.22 -20.18
N LEU A 522 -11.14 -21.96 -20.40
CA LEU A 522 -11.11 -21.37 -21.72
C LEU A 522 -9.69 -21.47 -22.28
N VAL A 523 -9.44 -22.51 -23.07
CA VAL A 523 -8.15 -22.71 -23.72
C VAL A 523 -8.24 -22.18 -25.15
N GLY A 524 -7.42 -21.18 -25.47
CA GLY A 524 -7.26 -20.68 -26.84
C GLY A 524 -8.36 -19.76 -27.35
N ILE A 525 -9.17 -19.18 -26.46
CA ILE A 525 -10.17 -18.17 -26.83
C ILE A 525 -9.47 -16.86 -27.23
N ASP A 526 -10.00 -16.20 -28.26
CA ASP A 526 -9.58 -14.84 -28.63
C ASP A 526 -10.27 -13.75 -27.77
N GLU A 527 -9.69 -12.56 -27.74
CA GLU A 527 -10.20 -11.44 -26.92
C GLU A 527 -11.64 -11.03 -27.27
N ARG A 528 -12.08 -11.21 -28.53
CA ARG A 528 -13.44 -10.83 -28.96
C ARG A 528 -14.47 -11.81 -28.42
N ASP A 529 -14.16 -13.11 -28.42
CA ASP A 529 -15.04 -14.14 -27.90
C ASP A 529 -15.12 -14.08 -26.37
N LEU A 530 -14.04 -13.66 -25.67
CA LEU A 530 -14.12 -13.30 -24.25
C LEU A 530 -15.12 -12.18 -24.00
N VAL A 531 -15.05 -11.07 -24.75
CA VAL A 531 -15.98 -9.94 -24.59
C VAL A 531 -17.43 -10.39 -24.78
N ARG A 532 -17.72 -11.16 -25.83
CA ARG A 532 -19.07 -11.70 -26.08
C ARG A 532 -19.55 -12.62 -24.97
N MET A 533 -18.66 -13.46 -24.45
CA MET A 533 -18.99 -14.34 -23.33
C MET A 533 -19.26 -13.54 -22.06
N HIS A 534 -18.55 -12.44 -21.80
CA HIS A 534 -18.84 -11.54 -20.69
C HIS A 534 -20.20 -10.86 -20.82
N GLU A 535 -20.55 -10.35 -22.00
CA GLU A 535 -21.89 -9.80 -22.29
C GLU A 535 -22.97 -10.84 -21.99
N LYS A 536 -22.74 -12.09 -22.39
CA LYS A 536 -23.68 -13.18 -22.14
C LYS A 536 -23.72 -13.64 -20.69
N LEU A 537 -22.61 -13.57 -19.96
CA LEU A 537 -22.60 -13.82 -18.53
C LEU A 537 -23.37 -12.72 -17.80
N ALA A 538 -23.29 -11.47 -18.24
CA ALA A 538 -24.13 -10.40 -17.72
C ALA A 538 -25.62 -10.68 -18.00
N ASP A 539 -25.99 -11.12 -19.21
CA ASP A 539 -27.35 -11.55 -19.54
C ASP A 539 -27.82 -12.69 -18.59
N LEU A 540 -26.97 -13.71 -18.41
CA LEU A 540 -27.26 -14.85 -17.56
C LEU A 540 -27.43 -14.43 -16.11
N ASN A 541 -26.51 -13.62 -15.59
CA ASN A 541 -26.52 -13.08 -14.24
C ASN A 541 -27.82 -12.30 -13.97
N VAL A 542 -28.35 -11.54 -14.94
CA VAL A 542 -29.64 -10.86 -14.83
C VAL A 542 -30.84 -11.83 -14.88
N SER A 543 -30.72 -12.92 -15.66
CA SER A 543 -31.80 -13.91 -15.82
C SER A 543 -31.95 -14.88 -14.64
N LEU A 544 -30.88 -15.09 -13.87
CA LEU A 544 -30.87 -16.01 -12.74
C LEU A 544 -31.39 -15.34 -11.46
N PRO A 545 -32.09 -16.09 -10.58
CA PRO A 545 -32.43 -15.61 -9.25
C PRO A 545 -31.16 -15.19 -8.48
N PRO A 546 -31.24 -14.14 -7.63
CA PRO A 546 -30.14 -13.77 -6.76
C PRO A 546 -29.69 -14.92 -5.85
N GLY A 547 -28.39 -14.98 -5.56
CA GLY A 547 -27.78 -15.97 -4.68
C GLY A 547 -27.21 -17.20 -5.39
N TYR A 548 -27.02 -17.21 -6.71
CA TYR A 548 -26.40 -18.34 -7.39
C TYR A 548 -24.89 -18.46 -7.09
N CYS A 549 -24.32 -19.65 -7.31
CA CYS A 549 -22.89 -19.91 -7.17
C CYS A 549 -22.24 -19.94 -8.56
N LEU A 550 -21.27 -19.06 -8.80
CA LEU A 550 -20.49 -19.05 -10.03
C LEU A 550 -19.17 -19.77 -9.79
N ILE A 551 -18.91 -20.85 -10.53
CA ILE A 551 -17.66 -21.60 -10.50
C ILE A 551 -16.90 -21.29 -11.78
N TYR A 552 -15.75 -20.66 -11.64
CA TYR A 552 -14.84 -20.30 -12.73
C TYR A 552 -13.62 -21.20 -12.68
N THR A 553 -13.28 -21.88 -13.76
CA THR A 553 -12.10 -22.79 -13.81
C THR A 553 -10.81 -22.12 -14.29
N ASP A 554 -10.81 -20.79 -14.34
CA ASP A 554 -9.63 -19.96 -14.60
C ASP A 554 -9.63 -18.75 -13.66
N LYS A 555 -8.57 -17.93 -13.73
CA LYS A 555 -8.43 -16.74 -12.89
C LYS A 555 -9.49 -15.71 -13.20
N ILE A 556 -10.22 -15.34 -12.15
CA ILE A 556 -11.08 -14.16 -12.16
C ILE A 556 -10.17 -12.93 -12.03
N GLY A 557 -10.23 -11.96 -12.96
CA GLY A 557 -9.55 -10.68 -12.74
C GLY A 557 -9.37 -9.73 -13.94
N SER A 558 -8.91 -8.51 -13.64
CA SER A 558 -8.81 -7.38 -14.59
C SER A 558 -7.63 -7.48 -15.57
N ARG A 559 -7.91 -7.28 -16.87
CA ARG A 559 -7.06 -6.96 -18.05
C ARG A 559 -5.52 -7.10 -17.92
N ALA A 560 -5.00 -8.19 -17.37
CA ALA A 560 -3.57 -8.46 -17.50
C ALA A 560 -3.31 -9.04 -18.91
N ASN A 561 -2.16 -8.74 -19.50
CA ASN A 561 -1.75 -8.99 -20.89
C ASN A 561 -1.70 -10.47 -21.34
N ASN A 562 -2.34 -11.38 -20.60
CA ASN A 562 -2.56 -12.74 -21.01
C ASN A 562 -4.03 -12.90 -21.37
N ALA A 563 -4.32 -13.39 -22.58
CA ALA A 563 -5.65 -13.70 -23.10
C ALA A 563 -6.47 -14.72 -22.25
N SER A 564 -6.04 -15.03 -21.03
CA SER A 564 -6.68 -15.98 -20.10
C SER A 564 -7.29 -15.33 -18.86
N MET A 565 -7.13 -14.02 -18.62
CA MET A 565 -7.79 -13.35 -17.49
C MET A 565 -9.14 -12.75 -17.89
N GLN A 566 -10.19 -13.17 -17.19
CA GLN A 566 -11.58 -12.84 -17.52
C GLN A 566 -12.07 -11.62 -16.73
N LEU A 567 -12.61 -10.64 -17.47
CA LEU A 567 -13.21 -9.37 -17.02
C LEU A 567 -14.49 -9.60 -16.21
N VAL A 568 -14.38 -10.02 -14.96
CA VAL A 568 -15.53 -10.02 -14.06
C VAL A 568 -15.73 -8.60 -13.54
N ASP A 569 -16.76 -7.93 -14.03
CA ASP A 569 -17.23 -6.66 -13.48
C ASP A 569 -18.56 -6.86 -12.71
N TYR A 570 -19.05 -5.79 -12.10
CA TYR A 570 -20.29 -5.82 -11.34
C TYR A 570 -21.49 -6.37 -12.14
N SER A 571 -21.60 -6.02 -13.42
CA SER A 571 -22.71 -6.44 -14.27
C SER A 571 -22.76 -7.96 -14.44
N THR A 572 -21.61 -8.63 -14.34
CA THR A 572 -21.48 -10.08 -14.51
C THR A 572 -21.74 -10.90 -13.24
N ILE A 573 -21.63 -10.33 -12.03
CA ILE A 573 -21.68 -11.11 -10.77
C ILE A 573 -22.60 -10.55 -9.68
N HIS A 574 -23.33 -9.45 -9.91
CA HIS A 574 -24.13 -8.83 -8.83
C HIS A 574 -25.22 -9.74 -8.24
N ASN A 575 -25.75 -10.70 -9.01
CA ASN A 575 -26.71 -11.68 -8.53
C ASN A 575 -26.05 -12.96 -7.99
N ALA A 576 -24.74 -13.11 -8.09
CA ALA A 576 -24.04 -14.23 -7.45
C ALA A 576 -24.04 -14.03 -5.92
N GLY A 577 -24.30 -15.13 -5.19
CA GLY A 577 -24.07 -15.21 -3.74
C GLY A 577 -22.74 -15.86 -3.39
N VAL A 578 -22.20 -16.66 -4.31
CA VAL A 578 -20.93 -17.37 -4.14
C VAL A 578 -20.11 -17.31 -5.42
N LEU A 579 -18.81 -17.03 -5.31
CA LEU A 579 -17.82 -17.14 -6.37
C LEU A 579 -16.78 -18.20 -5.98
N VAL A 580 -16.52 -19.14 -6.87
CA VAL A 580 -15.48 -20.15 -6.71
C VAL A 580 -14.48 -20.01 -7.85
N GLU A 581 -13.25 -19.62 -7.55
CA GLU A 581 -12.13 -19.61 -8.49
C GLU A 581 -11.40 -20.95 -8.41
N ALA A 582 -11.61 -21.80 -9.41
CA ALA A 582 -11.07 -23.14 -9.50
C ALA A 582 -9.66 -23.18 -10.10
N VAL A 583 -8.72 -22.55 -9.40
CA VAL A 583 -7.31 -22.43 -9.79
C VAL A 583 -6.38 -23.09 -8.76
N PRO A 584 -5.20 -23.59 -9.18
CA PRO A 584 -4.20 -24.13 -8.27
C PRO A 584 -3.97 -23.21 -7.07
N SER A 585 -3.85 -23.76 -5.85
CA SER A 585 -3.86 -22.97 -4.61
C SER A 585 -2.71 -21.96 -4.48
N ASN A 586 -1.61 -22.17 -5.19
CA ASN A 586 -0.48 -21.25 -5.30
C ASN A 586 -0.71 -20.11 -6.30
N GLU A 587 -1.79 -20.18 -7.07
CA GLU A 587 -2.16 -19.25 -8.13
C GLU A 587 -3.45 -18.47 -7.85
N ALA A 588 -4.20 -18.87 -6.81
CA ALA A 588 -5.36 -18.14 -6.34
C ALA A 588 -5.00 -16.68 -6.11
N THR A 589 -5.71 -15.77 -6.78
CA THR A 589 -5.45 -14.32 -6.71
C THR A 589 -5.76 -13.71 -5.33
N ASN A 590 -6.15 -14.56 -4.37
CA ASN A 590 -6.85 -14.23 -3.14
C ASN A 590 -7.99 -13.24 -3.38
N CYS A 591 -8.53 -13.17 -4.61
CA CYS A 591 -9.42 -12.14 -5.14
C CYS A 591 -9.26 -10.74 -4.51
N SER A 592 -8.03 -10.37 -4.13
CA SER A 592 -7.79 -9.14 -3.33
C SER A 592 -8.23 -7.89 -4.08
N HIS A 593 -8.30 -8.03 -5.40
CA HIS A 593 -8.81 -7.06 -6.36
C HIS A 593 -10.34 -6.92 -6.38
N LEU A 594 -11.07 -7.99 -6.10
CA LEU A 594 -12.52 -7.96 -5.90
C LEU A 594 -12.91 -7.73 -4.45
N GLY A 595 -11.98 -7.78 -3.48
CA GLY A 595 -12.30 -7.73 -2.04
C GLY A 595 -13.37 -6.70 -1.68
N ARG A 596 -13.25 -5.48 -2.23
CA ARG A 596 -14.27 -4.44 -2.05
C ARG A 596 -15.64 -4.83 -2.63
N VAL A 597 -15.68 -5.29 -3.87
CA VAL A 597 -16.90 -5.79 -4.52
C VAL A 597 -17.49 -6.97 -3.74
N LEU A 598 -16.65 -7.87 -3.21
CA LEU A 598 -17.11 -9.04 -2.44
C LEU A 598 -17.81 -8.62 -1.15
N ASP A 599 -17.18 -7.72 -0.38
CA ASP A 599 -17.75 -7.20 0.87
C ASP A 599 -19.05 -6.42 0.59
N GLU A 600 -19.02 -5.53 -0.40
CA GLU A 600 -20.17 -4.71 -0.80
C GLU A 600 -21.34 -5.53 -1.33
N GLN A 601 -21.07 -6.69 -1.92
CA GLN A 601 -22.08 -7.58 -2.48
C GLN A 601 -22.49 -8.70 -1.53
N ASN A 602 -21.96 -8.74 -0.30
CA ASN A 602 -22.17 -9.86 0.60
C ASN A 602 -21.92 -11.20 -0.13
N LEU A 603 -20.87 -11.23 -0.94
CA LEU A 603 -20.57 -12.33 -1.83
C LEU A 603 -19.47 -13.18 -1.18
N LEU A 604 -19.73 -14.49 -1.07
CA LEU A 604 -18.75 -15.43 -0.54
C LEU A 604 -17.81 -15.88 -1.66
N TYR A 605 -16.52 -15.59 -1.51
CA TYR A 605 -15.48 -16.03 -2.42
C TYR A 605 -14.68 -17.22 -1.86
N LEU A 606 -14.41 -18.21 -2.71
CA LEU A 606 -13.56 -19.36 -2.44
C LEU A 606 -12.54 -19.57 -3.57
N SER A 607 -11.33 -19.99 -3.24
CA SER A 607 -10.39 -20.57 -4.22
C SER A 607 -10.25 -22.09 -4.01
N ASP A 608 -10.81 -22.90 -4.90
CA ASP A 608 -10.71 -24.37 -4.82
C ASP A 608 -9.95 -24.93 -6.02
N PRO A 609 -8.73 -25.48 -5.88
CA PRO A 609 -7.97 -25.97 -7.03
C PRO A 609 -8.60 -27.12 -7.82
N THR A 610 -9.74 -27.66 -7.37
CA THR A 610 -10.40 -28.80 -7.97
C THR A 610 -11.47 -28.35 -8.96
N ASP A 611 -11.28 -28.59 -10.26
CA ASP A 611 -12.39 -28.56 -11.21
C ASP A 611 -13.30 -29.77 -10.94
N ARG A 612 -14.51 -29.48 -10.43
CA ARG A 612 -15.48 -30.48 -10.00
C ARG A 612 -16.62 -30.69 -11.00
N LEU A 613 -16.48 -30.31 -12.28
CA LEU A 613 -17.56 -30.47 -13.27
C LEU A 613 -18.16 -31.89 -13.28
N GLN A 614 -17.34 -32.93 -13.27
CA GLN A 614 -17.84 -34.32 -13.23
C GLN A 614 -18.60 -34.64 -11.94
N THR A 615 -18.23 -34.04 -10.81
CA THR A 615 -18.95 -34.18 -9.54
C THR A 615 -20.29 -33.45 -9.60
N LEU A 616 -20.33 -32.23 -10.16
CA LEU A 616 -21.58 -31.49 -10.38
C LEU A 616 -22.54 -32.27 -11.28
N MET A 617 -22.05 -32.83 -12.38
CA MET A 617 -22.83 -33.66 -13.31
C MET A 617 -23.43 -34.90 -12.62
N ARG A 618 -22.74 -35.49 -11.64
CA ARG A 618 -23.26 -36.61 -10.84
C ARG A 618 -24.31 -36.15 -9.83
N MET A 619 -24.08 -35.00 -9.18
CA MET A 619 -24.99 -34.45 -8.17
C MET A 619 -26.29 -33.91 -8.77
N PHE A 620 -26.21 -33.33 -9.97
CA PHE A 620 -27.28 -32.61 -10.65
C PHE A 620 -27.35 -33.07 -12.13
N PRO A 621 -28.02 -34.20 -12.42
CA PRO A 621 -27.89 -34.93 -13.69
C PRO A 621 -28.48 -34.24 -14.93
N ASN A 622 -29.02 -33.03 -14.81
CA ASN A 622 -29.68 -32.33 -15.92
C ASN A 622 -29.28 -30.84 -15.96
N PRO A 623 -27.99 -30.50 -16.18
CA PRO A 623 -27.63 -29.10 -16.38
C PRO A 623 -28.27 -28.56 -17.66
N GLN A 624 -28.60 -27.27 -17.63
CA GLN A 624 -28.95 -26.51 -18.82
C GLN A 624 -27.66 -25.98 -19.47
N PRO A 625 -27.30 -26.43 -20.68
CA PRO A 625 -26.15 -25.89 -21.38
C PRO A 625 -26.50 -24.55 -22.05
N PHE A 626 -25.59 -23.59 -21.95
CA PHE A 626 -25.62 -22.31 -22.64
C PHE A 626 -24.39 -22.22 -23.54
N SER A 627 -24.62 -22.12 -24.84
CA SER A 627 -23.55 -22.09 -25.83
C SER A 627 -23.02 -20.66 -26.02
N PHE A 628 -21.69 -20.51 -25.93
CA PHE A 628 -20.95 -19.27 -26.17
C PHE A 628 -19.86 -19.52 -27.20
N GLY A 629 -20.21 -19.33 -28.48
CA GLY A 629 -19.36 -19.81 -29.57
C GLY A 629 -19.20 -21.34 -29.47
N ASP A 630 -17.95 -21.80 -29.42
CA ASP A 630 -17.59 -23.21 -29.28
C ASP A 630 -17.55 -23.71 -27.81
N HIS A 631 -17.87 -22.83 -26.84
CA HIS A 631 -17.82 -23.15 -25.42
C HIS A 631 -19.22 -23.37 -24.84
N GLN A 632 -19.33 -24.20 -23.80
CA GLN A 632 -20.58 -24.50 -23.10
C GLN A 632 -20.45 -24.10 -21.64
N VAL A 633 -21.37 -23.26 -21.16
CA VAL A 633 -21.55 -22.97 -19.73
C VAL A 633 -22.72 -23.78 -19.23
N TYR A 634 -22.58 -24.36 -18.05
CA TYR A 634 -23.60 -25.24 -17.48
C TYR A 634 -24.28 -24.56 -16.30
N VAL A 635 -25.60 -24.48 -16.35
CA VAL A 635 -26.42 -24.04 -15.22
C VAL A 635 -27.10 -25.24 -14.59
N PHE A 636 -26.80 -25.49 -13.33
CA PHE A 636 -27.39 -26.54 -12.52
C PHE A 636 -28.43 -25.92 -11.59
N ASP A 637 -29.67 -26.39 -11.66
CA ASP A 637 -30.69 -26.08 -10.65
C ASP A 637 -30.46 -26.95 -9.42
N THR A 638 -30.28 -26.32 -8.26
CA THR A 638 -30.04 -27.03 -7.00
C THR A 638 -31.33 -27.26 -6.21
N GLY A 639 -32.45 -26.65 -6.61
CA GLY A 639 -33.68 -26.59 -5.80
C GLY A 639 -33.49 -25.87 -4.46
N GLY A 640 -32.43 -25.05 -4.34
CA GLY A 640 -32.06 -24.39 -3.09
C GLY A 640 -31.52 -25.34 -2.02
N SER A 641 -31.00 -26.51 -2.42
CA SER A 641 -30.37 -27.50 -1.53
C SER A 641 -28.88 -27.25 -1.30
N VAL A 642 -28.27 -26.26 -1.94
CA VAL A 642 -26.84 -25.98 -1.78
C VAL A 642 -26.65 -24.81 -0.82
N PHE A 643 -25.70 -24.99 0.10
CA PHE A 643 -25.31 -24.00 1.09
C PHE A 643 -23.83 -23.75 0.97
N ALA A 644 -23.45 -22.49 1.11
CA ALA A 644 -22.07 -22.10 1.29
C ALA A 644 -21.91 -21.49 2.67
N GLN A 645 -20.95 -21.95 3.47
CA GLN A 645 -20.71 -21.48 4.83
C GLN A 645 -19.22 -21.24 5.05
N VAL A 646 -18.90 -20.20 5.84
CA VAL A 646 -17.55 -19.92 6.34
C VAL A 646 -17.49 -20.23 7.83
N ASP A 647 -16.57 -21.11 8.23
CA ASP A 647 -16.22 -21.28 9.64
C ASP A 647 -15.28 -20.15 10.08
N SER A 648 -15.86 -19.18 10.78
CA SER A 648 -15.12 -18.04 11.32
C SER A 648 -14.42 -18.34 12.66
N THR A 649 -14.60 -19.55 13.23
CA THR A 649 -13.89 -19.98 14.45
C THR A 649 -12.44 -20.35 14.19
N ILE A 650 -12.10 -20.70 12.95
CA ILE A 650 -10.74 -21.07 12.53
C ILE A 650 -10.05 -19.80 11.99
N LYS A 651 -9.35 -19.06 12.85
CA LYS A 651 -8.51 -17.91 12.44
C LYS A 651 -7.06 -18.34 12.15
N PRO A 652 -6.34 -17.68 11.23
CA PRO A 652 -6.71 -16.48 10.45
C PRO A 652 -7.36 -16.77 9.08
N THR A 653 -7.39 -18.03 8.66
CA THR A 653 -7.93 -18.49 7.37
C THR A 653 -9.16 -19.34 7.63
N GLY A 654 -10.35 -18.73 7.57
CA GLY A 654 -11.61 -19.45 7.72
C GLY A 654 -11.69 -20.59 6.71
N TYR A 655 -12.25 -21.73 7.12
CA TYR A 655 -12.54 -22.80 6.19
C TYR A 655 -13.92 -22.57 5.62
N ALA A 656 -14.07 -22.49 4.29
CA ALA A 656 -15.39 -22.42 3.67
C ALA A 656 -15.70 -23.67 2.87
N LEU A 657 -16.97 -24.03 2.90
CA LEU A 657 -17.55 -25.16 2.20
C LEU A 657 -18.74 -24.70 1.39
N VAL A 658 -18.80 -25.11 0.12
CA VAL A 658 -20.02 -25.15 -0.67
C VAL A 658 -20.45 -26.61 -0.71
N TYR A 659 -21.64 -26.94 -0.22
CA TYR A 659 -22.10 -28.31 -0.10
C TYR A 659 -23.61 -28.46 -0.32
N ARG A 660 -24.04 -29.66 -0.67
CA ARG A 660 -25.45 -30.02 -0.77
C ARG A 660 -25.98 -30.46 0.59
N GLN A 661 -27.05 -29.83 1.06
CA GLN A 661 -27.83 -30.24 2.22
C GLN A 661 -28.96 -31.17 1.78
N HIS A 662 -29.10 -32.31 2.44
CA HIS A 662 -30.17 -33.29 2.21
C HIS A 662 -31.42 -32.98 3.01
#